data_AF-A0A5N8WG94-F1
#
_entry.id   AF-A0A5N8WG94-F1
#
_cell.length_a   1.000
_cell.length_b   1.000
_cell.length_c   1.000
_cell.angle_alpha   90.00
_cell.angle_beta   90.00
_cell.angle_gamma   90.00
#
_symmetry.space_group_name_H-M   'P 1'
#
loop_
_entity.id
_entity.type
_entity.pdbx_description
1 polymer ?
#
loop_
_entity_poly.entity_id
_entity_poly.type
_entity_poly.pdbx_seq_one_letter_code
_entity_poly.pdbx_strand_id
1 'polypeptide(L)'
;MPGRGLPALLTAVLVACLLSLVGATRAQAAPGDGSVSDPNIAFVGRWDTSSGTTAVANWTGAYVQTSFTGTTVKVKARDAVNLYASIDGGPDVFHAGVRGTVNLTPQPLAAGTHTLRITYRSGDTAFQGLVLDSGARTVAPDAPSGLIEFVGDSITAGALTDRLALDSYAWKTGERLGMRHTQIARAGYCLVGRSGCTGLSAQFFRNASTGSQSWDFSRYRASAVVINLGTNDIGHGVTGAAFQSAYTTFLRDIRAKYPNAVLFAVQTLKKRYVTETRAAVSARNAAGDAKVRYVDTTGWLTDGADYEDGNGHPNETGHTKFASRLAPVIGAALSGSTTPSASAEAAAPGQPGDPNIKFVGRWDTTSSTTAYTPYWAGAYYRVGFTGRTVQLKQRGTIDFWARIDDGPVKFYDDVKGTVNLTPTALPAGRHTLQVNYQVVAGSYRGDAVFQGLVLDSGATTFAPPAPAKLIEFVGDSITVGTTTSQNARTAYGWLIGERLGAEHTQIAQGGACLVAAADGCVGLERQFTKLNPNAATPDWDVNRYRADAVVINLGTNDVGHGVSTAQFQAAYTSLLRKVRAAYPQAWIFALETFRGRYVPQTEAAVRAAVEGGDSRLSFVDTTGWLGAGDLTDSVHPNDQGHRVIADRLAPVIAARIGA
;
A
#
# COMPACT_ATOMS: atom_id res chain seq x y z
N MET A 1 2.46 -71.60 -74.78
CA MET A 1 2.38 -70.22 -75.30
C MET A 1 2.46 -69.24 -74.11
N PRO A 2 2.71 -67.93 -74.32
CA PRO A 2 3.63 -67.17 -73.45
C PRO A 2 2.99 -66.48 -72.22
N GLY A 3 3.76 -66.03 -71.21
CA GLY A 3 5.20 -66.28 -70.96
C GLY A 3 5.94 -65.17 -70.19
N ARG A 4 7.21 -65.46 -69.84
CA ARG A 4 8.36 -64.56 -69.51
C ARG A 4 8.17 -63.48 -68.40
N GLY A 5 9.06 -63.37 -67.40
CA GLY A 5 10.29 -64.14 -67.14
C GLY A 5 11.04 -63.75 -65.85
N LEU A 6 12.15 -64.45 -65.58
CA LEU A 6 13.15 -64.24 -64.50
C LEU A 6 14.32 -63.37 -65.03
N PRO A 7 15.35 -62.94 -64.23
CA PRO A 7 15.75 -63.30 -62.85
C PRO A 7 15.74 -62.04 -61.91
N ALA A 8 16.49 -61.84 -60.80
CA ALA A 8 17.71 -62.47 -60.29
C ALA A 8 17.94 -62.39 -58.75
N LEU A 9 19.19 -62.67 -58.34
CA LEU A 9 19.71 -63.00 -57.01
C LEU A 9 20.41 -61.83 -56.28
N LEU A 10 20.63 -62.05 -54.96
CA LEU A 10 21.78 -61.78 -54.07
C LEU A 10 21.35 -61.02 -52.78
N THR A 11 21.44 -61.58 -51.56
CA THR A 11 22.60 -62.10 -50.77
C THR A 11 23.50 -60.97 -50.25
N ALA A 12 23.82 -60.81 -48.95
CA ALA A 12 23.33 -61.39 -47.69
C ALA A 12 23.96 -60.64 -46.48
N VAL A 13 23.76 -61.15 -45.25
CA VAL A 13 24.56 -60.91 -44.01
C VAL A 13 24.43 -59.53 -43.32
N LEU A 14 23.81 -59.52 -42.12
CA LEU A 14 24.59 -59.45 -40.85
C LEU A 14 23.72 -59.80 -39.62
N VAL A 15 24.13 -60.83 -38.88
CA VAL A 15 23.67 -61.10 -37.50
C VAL A 15 24.89 -61.02 -36.59
N ALA A 16 25.21 -59.81 -36.10
CA ALA A 16 26.10 -59.54 -34.98
C ALA A 16 26.10 -58.04 -34.64
N CYS A 17 25.42 -57.64 -33.56
CA CYS A 17 25.74 -56.48 -32.67
C CYS A 17 24.65 -56.21 -31.61
N LEU A 18 24.19 -57.28 -30.95
CA LEU A 18 23.53 -57.15 -29.64
C LEU A 18 24.60 -56.82 -28.59
N LEU A 19 25.10 -55.56 -28.53
CA LEU A 19 25.92 -54.97 -27.43
C LEU A 19 26.43 -53.54 -27.75
N SER A 20 25.55 -52.55 -27.99
CA SER A 20 25.98 -51.13 -28.01
C SER A 20 24.89 -50.06 -27.79
N LEU A 21 23.66 -50.44 -27.41
CA LEU A 21 22.70 -49.50 -26.83
C LEU A 21 23.01 -49.31 -25.34
N VAL A 22 24.13 -48.62 -25.07
CA VAL A 22 24.35 -47.98 -23.77
C VAL A 22 23.27 -46.91 -23.66
N GLY A 23 22.20 -47.24 -22.94
CA GLY A 23 21.13 -46.30 -22.67
C GLY A 23 21.72 -45.09 -21.96
N ALA A 24 21.68 -43.93 -22.62
CA ALA A 24 22.00 -42.66 -21.99
C ALA A 24 20.89 -42.36 -20.97
N THR A 25 20.99 -42.99 -19.80
CA THR A 25 20.26 -42.61 -18.60
C THR A 25 20.63 -41.16 -18.34
N ARG A 26 19.76 -40.23 -18.77
CA ARG A 26 19.73 -38.89 -18.19
C ARG A 26 19.64 -39.12 -16.69
N ALA A 27 20.70 -38.77 -15.97
CA ALA A 27 20.69 -38.85 -14.51
C ALA A 27 19.55 -37.95 -14.05
N GLN A 28 18.45 -38.56 -13.64
CA GLN A 28 17.27 -37.86 -13.16
C GLN A 28 17.73 -37.19 -11.85
N ALA A 29 18.00 -35.88 -11.92
CA ALA A 29 18.48 -35.11 -10.79
C ALA A 29 17.62 -35.41 -9.55
N ALA A 30 18.27 -35.70 -8.43
CA ALA A 30 17.55 -35.97 -7.19
C ALA A 30 16.69 -34.73 -6.86
N PRO A 31 15.39 -34.87 -6.53
CA PRO A 31 14.55 -33.71 -6.26
C PRO A 31 15.14 -32.86 -5.13
N GLY A 32 15.57 -31.65 -5.49
CA GLY A 32 16.23 -30.71 -4.59
C GLY A 32 17.77 -30.68 -4.62
N ASP A 33 18.44 -31.18 -5.66
CA ASP A 33 19.91 -31.20 -5.77
C ASP A 33 20.57 -29.83 -6.03
N GLY A 34 19.79 -28.77 -6.23
CA GLY A 34 20.29 -27.43 -6.55
C GLY A 34 20.75 -27.26 -8.00
N SER A 35 20.52 -28.22 -8.90
CA SER A 35 20.83 -28.08 -10.33
C SER A 35 19.97 -27.01 -11.02
N VAL A 36 20.34 -26.61 -12.24
CA VAL A 36 19.50 -25.70 -13.06
C VAL A 36 18.16 -26.34 -13.46
N SER A 37 18.08 -27.68 -13.41
CA SER A 37 16.86 -28.48 -13.61
C SER A 37 16.06 -28.75 -12.34
N ASP A 38 16.49 -28.27 -11.17
CA ASP A 38 15.85 -28.56 -9.89
C ASP A 38 14.43 -27.95 -9.81
N PRO A 39 13.36 -28.76 -9.64
CA PRO A 39 11.97 -28.27 -9.63
C PRO A 39 11.66 -27.35 -8.44
N ASN A 40 12.51 -27.33 -7.40
CA ASN A 40 12.38 -26.42 -6.25
C ASN A 40 12.94 -25.02 -6.55
N ILE A 41 13.54 -24.77 -7.71
CA ILE A 41 14.15 -23.48 -8.05
C ILE A 41 13.21 -22.67 -8.95
N ALA A 42 12.63 -21.60 -8.41
CA ALA A 42 11.74 -20.70 -9.13
C ALA A 42 12.54 -19.62 -9.88
N PHE A 43 12.56 -19.73 -11.21
CA PHE A 43 13.10 -18.71 -12.10
C PHE A 43 12.03 -17.64 -12.39
N VAL A 44 12.14 -16.48 -11.73
CA VAL A 44 11.19 -15.36 -11.89
C VAL A 44 11.71 -14.36 -12.92
N GLY A 45 10.85 -13.98 -13.85
CA GLY A 45 11.20 -13.20 -15.03
C GLY A 45 11.56 -14.07 -16.24
N ARG A 46 12.22 -13.47 -17.23
CA ARG A 46 12.46 -14.12 -18.53
C ARG A 46 13.85 -14.74 -18.59
N TRP A 47 13.87 -16.04 -18.37
CA TRP A 47 15.05 -16.88 -18.33
C TRP A 47 15.12 -17.80 -19.54
N ASP A 48 16.28 -17.87 -20.20
CA ASP A 48 16.61 -19.00 -21.06
C ASP A 48 17.22 -20.12 -20.18
N THR A 49 16.49 -21.23 -20.08
CA THR A 49 16.85 -22.44 -19.34
C THR A 49 17.19 -23.62 -20.27
N SER A 50 17.22 -23.40 -21.60
CA SER A 50 17.23 -24.46 -22.62
C SER A 50 18.44 -25.41 -22.57
N SER A 51 19.57 -24.98 -21.99
CA SER A 51 20.77 -25.80 -21.83
C SER A 51 20.68 -26.86 -20.72
N GLY A 52 19.69 -26.77 -19.83
CA GLY A 52 19.53 -27.62 -18.64
C GLY A 52 20.64 -27.50 -17.57
N THR A 53 21.71 -26.76 -17.86
CA THR A 53 22.95 -26.69 -17.05
C THR A 53 23.41 -25.26 -16.79
N THR A 54 22.84 -24.29 -17.51
CA THR A 54 23.01 -22.85 -17.30
C THR A 54 21.71 -22.14 -17.66
N ALA A 55 21.16 -21.37 -16.72
CA ALA A 55 20.04 -20.46 -16.96
C ALA A 55 20.56 -19.03 -17.11
N VAL A 56 20.04 -18.26 -18.07
CA VAL A 56 20.47 -16.87 -18.30
C VAL A 56 19.30 -15.90 -18.13
N ALA A 57 19.46 -14.90 -17.27
CA ALA A 57 18.51 -13.81 -17.09
C ALA A 57 18.65 -12.81 -18.24
N ASN A 58 17.62 -12.73 -19.10
CA ASN A 58 17.67 -11.99 -20.36
C ASN A 58 17.12 -10.55 -20.29
N TRP A 59 16.59 -10.16 -19.13
CA TRP A 59 16.02 -8.85 -18.81
C TRP A 59 16.40 -8.45 -17.37
N THR A 60 16.32 -7.16 -17.05
CA THR A 60 16.71 -6.63 -15.73
C THR A 60 15.74 -7.05 -14.63
N GLY A 61 16.23 -7.20 -13.39
CA GLY A 61 15.42 -7.63 -12.25
C GLY A 61 14.70 -8.98 -12.42
N ALA A 62 15.19 -9.85 -13.31
CA ALA A 62 14.90 -11.28 -13.23
C ALA A 62 15.73 -11.90 -12.09
N TYR A 63 15.16 -12.88 -11.38
CA TYR A 63 15.75 -13.45 -10.18
C TYR A 63 15.46 -14.94 -10.02
N VAL A 64 16.29 -15.59 -9.21
CA VAL A 64 16.12 -16.97 -8.77
C VAL A 64 15.61 -16.95 -7.33
N GLN A 65 14.60 -17.75 -7.01
CA GLN A 65 14.09 -17.92 -5.65
C GLN A 65 13.95 -19.40 -5.30
N THR A 66 14.36 -19.78 -4.11
CA THR A 66 14.17 -21.14 -3.56
C THR A 66 14.25 -21.09 -2.03
N SER A 67 14.08 -22.23 -1.37
CA SER A 67 14.52 -22.44 0.00
C SER A 67 15.55 -23.58 0.05
N PHE A 68 16.34 -23.71 1.11
CA PHE A 68 17.31 -24.79 1.27
C PHE A 68 17.44 -25.23 2.73
N THR A 69 17.64 -26.53 2.95
CA THR A 69 17.96 -27.08 4.27
C THR A 69 19.45 -26.95 4.57
N GLY A 70 19.85 -26.87 5.84
CA GLY A 70 21.25 -27.00 6.26
C GLY A 70 21.78 -25.75 6.94
N THR A 71 23.04 -25.39 6.65
CA THR A 71 23.76 -24.27 7.27
C THR A 71 24.54 -23.42 6.26
N THR A 72 24.93 -23.96 5.09
CA THR A 72 25.60 -23.21 4.02
C THR A 72 24.97 -23.37 2.63
N VAL A 73 25.04 -22.30 1.83
CA VAL A 73 24.67 -22.29 0.41
C VAL A 73 25.65 -21.46 -0.41
N LYS A 74 25.96 -21.97 -1.60
CA LYS A 74 26.87 -21.35 -2.58
C LYS A 74 26.19 -21.34 -3.94
N VAL A 75 26.46 -20.34 -4.77
CA VAL A 75 25.96 -20.27 -6.16
C VAL A 75 27.10 -20.50 -7.15
N LYS A 76 26.81 -21.17 -8.27
CA LYS A 76 27.73 -21.34 -9.39
C LYS A 76 27.48 -20.25 -10.44
N ALA A 77 28.44 -19.35 -10.60
CA ALA A 77 28.49 -18.30 -11.63
C ALA A 77 29.49 -18.68 -12.73
N ARG A 78 29.11 -18.48 -14.00
CA ARG A 78 29.88 -18.93 -15.18
C ARG A 78 31.14 -18.07 -15.42
N ASP A 79 30.98 -16.75 -15.41
CA ASP A 79 32.07 -15.75 -15.45
C ASP A 79 31.70 -14.57 -14.52
N ALA A 80 32.45 -13.46 -14.58
CA ALA A 80 32.35 -12.33 -13.70
C ALA A 80 30.94 -11.70 -13.68
N VAL A 81 30.31 -11.76 -12.52
CA VAL A 81 28.95 -11.26 -12.31
C VAL A 81 28.87 -10.36 -11.08
N ASN A 82 28.06 -9.31 -11.18
CA ASN A 82 27.59 -8.53 -10.05
C ASN A 82 26.17 -9.01 -9.71
N LEU A 83 26.00 -9.61 -8.54
CA LEU A 83 24.71 -10.11 -8.05
C LEU A 83 24.45 -9.63 -6.62
N TYR A 84 23.19 -9.72 -6.19
CA TYR A 84 22.83 -9.65 -4.77
C TYR A 84 22.17 -10.96 -4.34
N ALA A 85 22.41 -11.36 -3.10
CA ALA A 85 21.71 -12.45 -2.44
C ALA A 85 20.99 -11.95 -1.18
N SER A 86 19.73 -12.35 -0.99
CA SER A 86 18.97 -12.17 0.24
C SER A 86 18.65 -13.55 0.80
N ILE A 87 18.83 -13.72 2.11
CA ILE A 87 18.55 -14.95 2.87
C ILE A 87 17.63 -14.60 4.02
N ASP A 88 16.60 -15.42 4.26
CA ASP A 88 15.63 -15.27 5.37
C ASP A 88 14.95 -13.90 5.46
N GLY A 89 14.67 -13.29 4.29
CA GLY A 89 14.11 -11.93 4.19
C GLY A 89 15.09 -10.82 4.63
N GLY A 90 16.34 -11.17 4.92
CA GLY A 90 17.41 -10.23 5.25
C GLY A 90 17.86 -9.35 4.08
N PRO A 91 18.76 -8.38 4.33
CA PRO A 91 19.17 -7.40 3.34
C PRO A 91 19.84 -8.03 2.10
N ASP A 92 19.73 -7.36 0.95
CA ASP A 92 20.38 -7.74 -0.29
C ASP A 92 21.92 -7.57 -0.18
N VAL A 93 22.64 -8.65 0.12
CA VAL A 93 24.11 -8.68 0.21
C VAL A 93 24.72 -8.63 -1.18
N PHE A 94 25.60 -7.65 -1.45
CA PHE A 94 26.22 -7.46 -2.76
C PHE A 94 27.47 -8.32 -2.95
N HIS A 95 27.51 -9.05 -4.07
CA HIS A 95 28.68 -9.83 -4.51
C HIS A 95 29.18 -9.26 -5.85
N ALA A 96 30.33 -8.57 -5.80
CA ALA A 96 30.91 -7.86 -6.93
C ALA A 96 31.94 -8.70 -7.70
N GLY A 97 31.81 -8.75 -9.04
CA GLY A 97 32.79 -9.38 -9.95
C GLY A 97 33.04 -10.89 -9.72
N VAL A 98 32.13 -11.56 -9.02
CA VAL A 98 32.34 -12.94 -8.54
C VAL A 98 32.26 -13.97 -9.66
N ARG A 99 32.93 -15.11 -9.47
CA ARG A 99 33.14 -16.18 -10.46
C ARG A 99 33.11 -17.56 -9.80
N GLY A 100 32.77 -18.60 -10.56
CA GLY A 100 32.86 -19.99 -10.10
C GLY A 100 31.89 -20.29 -8.96
N THR A 101 32.33 -21.02 -7.94
CA THR A 101 31.50 -21.32 -6.75
C THR A 101 31.65 -20.22 -5.70
N VAL A 102 30.62 -19.39 -5.58
CA VAL A 102 30.57 -18.21 -4.70
C VAL A 102 29.81 -18.56 -3.42
N ASN A 103 30.46 -18.46 -2.26
CA ASN A 103 29.78 -18.70 -0.99
C ASN A 103 28.89 -17.50 -0.62
N LEU A 104 27.60 -17.76 -0.39
CA LEU A 104 26.62 -16.73 0.03
C LEU A 104 26.47 -16.68 1.56
N THR A 105 26.88 -17.77 2.24
CA THR A 105 26.91 -17.91 3.70
C THR A 105 28.38 -18.05 4.16
N PRO A 106 29.17 -16.96 4.20
CA PRO A 106 30.56 -16.99 4.65
C PRO A 106 30.69 -17.33 6.14
N GLN A 107 29.65 -17.06 6.93
CA GLN A 107 29.41 -17.67 8.23
C GLN A 107 28.26 -18.68 8.09
N PRO A 108 28.34 -19.88 8.70
CA PRO A 108 27.24 -20.83 8.70
C PRO A 108 26.00 -20.27 9.42
N LEU A 109 24.83 -20.58 8.88
CA LEU A 109 23.55 -20.32 9.51
C LEU A 109 23.29 -21.35 10.64
N ALA A 110 22.29 -21.09 11.49
CA ALA A 110 21.74 -22.12 12.37
C ALA A 110 21.17 -23.27 11.52
N ALA A 111 21.22 -24.51 12.01
CA ALA A 111 20.70 -25.65 11.25
C ALA A 111 19.16 -25.56 11.09
N GLY A 112 18.69 -25.35 9.86
CA GLY A 112 17.27 -25.14 9.59
C GLY A 112 16.85 -25.34 8.14
N THR A 113 15.78 -24.65 7.75
CA THR A 113 15.40 -24.42 6.35
C THR A 113 15.33 -22.91 6.15
N HIS A 114 16.04 -22.42 5.15
CA HIS A 114 16.30 -21.00 4.91
C HIS A 114 15.77 -20.61 3.53
N THR A 115 15.24 -19.39 3.40
CA THR A 115 14.83 -18.84 2.10
C THR A 115 16.03 -18.20 1.39
N LEU A 116 16.04 -18.21 0.06
CA LEU A 116 17.10 -17.64 -0.77
C LEU A 116 16.52 -16.93 -2.00
N ARG A 117 16.86 -15.66 -2.19
CA ARG A 117 16.64 -14.89 -3.43
C ARG A 117 17.98 -14.43 -4.01
N ILE A 118 18.26 -14.76 -5.27
CA ILE A 118 19.44 -14.29 -6.01
C ILE A 118 19.00 -13.41 -7.17
N THR A 119 19.44 -12.15 -7.16
CA THR A 119 19.13 -11.10 -8.16
C THR A 119 20.38 -10.65 -8.88
N TYR A 120 20.28 -10.37 -10.18
CA TYR A 120 21.43 -10.03 -11.02
C TYR A 120 21.47 -8.52 -11.34
N ARG A 121 22.64 -7.89 -11.14
CA ARG A 121 22.88 -6.44 -11.38
C ARG A 121 23.52 -6.18 -12.74
N SER A 122 24.64 -6.86 -13.05
CA SER A 122 25.39 -6.71 -14.30
C SER A 122 26.44 -7.82 -14.48
N GLY A 123 27.12 -7.86 -15.63
CA GLY A 123 28.11 -8.89 -15.94
C GLY A 123 27.47 -10.11 -16.57
N ASP A 124 28.06 -11.29 -16.36
CA ASP A 124 27.51 -12.54 -16.90
C ASP A 124 26.32 -13.03 -16.05
N THR A 125 25.08 -12.73 -16.47
CA THR A 125 23.84 -13.03 -15.73
C THR A 125 23.40 -14.49 -15.78
N ALA A 126 24.38 -15.39 -15.72
CA ALA A 126 24.24 -16.84 -15.76
C ALA A 126 24.15 -17.46 -14.36
N PHE A 127 23.22 -18.39 -14.20
CA PHE A 127 23.03 -19.26 -13.04
C PHE A 127 23.35 -20.71 -13.44
N GLN A 128 24.30 -21.35 -12.76
CA GLN A 128 24.70 -22.75 -13.03
C GLN A 128 24.34 -23.71 -11.87
N GLY A 129 23.36 -23.33 -11.05
CA GLY A 129 22.93 -24.09 -9.88
C GLY A 129 23.60 -23.65 -8.58
N LEU A 130 23.23 -24.34 -7.51
CA LEU A 130 23.74 -24.15 -6.16
C LEU A 130 24.80 -25.22 -5.81
N VAL A 131 25.41 -25.06 -4.63
CA VAL A 131 26.08 -26.09 -3.84
C VAL A 131 25.56 -25.96 -2.41
N LEU A 132 25.16 -27.08 -1.82
CA LEU A 132 24.61 -27.18 -0.47
C LEU A 132 25.54 -28.04 0.41
N ASP A 133 25.23 -28.11 1.71
CA ASP A 133 25.88 -29.04 2.64
C ASP A 133 25.61 -30.51 2.29
N SER A 134 26.41 -31.43 2.85
CA SER A 134 26.20 -32.88 2.65
C SER A 134 24.86 -33.33 3.24
N GLY A 135 24.01 -33.97 2.43
CA GLY A 135 22.65 -34.38 2.82
C GLY A 135 21.61 -33.26 2.82
N ALA A 136 21.99 -32.01 2.54
CA ALA A 136 21.05 -30.92 2.32
C ALA A 136 20.39 -31.01 0.93
N ARG A 137 19.22 -30.37 0.83
CA ARG A 137 18.45 -30.20 -0.40
C ARG A 137 17.85 -28.79 -0.47
N THR A 138 17.49 -28.34 -1.67
CA THR A 138 16.54 -27.23 -1.83
C THR A 138 15.13 -27.68 -1.43
N VAL A 139 14.25 -26.70 -1.25
CA VAL A 139 12.82 -26.86 -0.97
C VAL A 139 12.10 -25.80 -1.79
N ALA A 140 10.96 -26.15 -2.41
CA ALA A 140 10.19 -25.19 -3.21
C ALA A 140 9.85 -23.94 -2.38
N PRO A 141 10.04 -22.72 -2.93
CA PRO A 141 9.77 -21.50 -2.19
C PRO A 141 8.27 -21.30 -2.02
N ASP A 142 7.85 -20.80 -0.86
CA ASP A 142 6.53 -20.19 -0.72
C ASP A 142 6.54 -18.88 -1.50
N ALA A 143 5.99 -18.93 -2.72
CA ALA A 143 6.13 -17.88 -3.72
C ALA A 143 4.74 -17.43 -4.20
N PRO A 144 4.39 -16.14 -4.05
CA PRO A 144 3.08 -15.60 -4.42
C PRO A 144 2.63 -16.02 -5.82
N SER A 145 1.40 -16.56 -5.94
CA SER A 145 0.91 -17.16 -7.18
C SER A 145 0.84 -16.17 -8.35
N GLY A 146 0.49 -14.91 -8.07
CA GLY A 146 0.46 -13.83 -9.05
C GLY A 146 1.85 -13.28 -9.44
N LEU A 147 1.92 -12.60 -10.59
CA LEU A 147 3.14 -11.95 -11.08
C LEU A 147 2.84 -10.57 -11.70
N ILE A 148 3.74 -9.60 -11.54
CA ILE A 148 3.66 -8.27 -12.16
C ILE A 148 4.81 -8.06 -13.15
N GLU A 149 4.50 -7.80 -14.43
CA GLU A 149 5.51 -7.32 -15.40
C GLU A 149 5.53 -5.79 -15.44
N PHE A 150 6.67 -5.18 -15.10
CA PHE A 150 6.92 -3.75 -15.29
C PHE A 150 7.66 -3.56 -16.61
N VAL A 151 7.13 -2.71 -17.50
CA VAL A 151 7.56 -2.56 -18.89
C VAL A 151 7.98 -1.11 -19.13
N GLY A 152 9.21 -0.87 -19.57
CA GLY A 152 9.67 0.51 -19.76
C GLY A 152 11.12 0.69 -20.18
N ASP A 153 11.59 1.93 -20.01
CA ASP A 153 12.93 2.37 -20.40
C ASP A 153 13.94 2.34 -19.22
N SER A 154 14.96 3.20 -19.25
CA SER A 154 15.95 3.38 -18.19
C SER A 154 15.34 3.67 -16.82
N ILE A 155 14.21 4.38 -16.75
CA ILE A 155 13.50 4.71 -15.50
C ILE A 155 12.93 3.44 -14.87
N THR A 156 12.44 2.51 -15.69
CA THR A 156 11.88 1.23 -15.19
C THR A 156 12.98 0.22 -14.85
N ALA A 157 14.15 0.36 -15.46
CA ALA A 157 15.37 -0.38 -15.11
C ALA A 157 16.12 0.15 -13.86
N GLY A 158 15.72 1.30 -13.31
CA GLY A 158 16.38 1.96 -12.17
C GLY A 158 17.72 2.60 -12.51
N ALA A 159 17.92 3.07 -13.74
CA ALA A 159 19.17 3.70 -14.14
C ALA A 159 19.52 4.93 -13.28
N LEU A 160 20.81 5.13 -13.03
CA LEU A 160 21.41 6.11 -12.12
C LEU A 160 21.25 5.83 -10.61
N THR A 161 20.56 4.76 -10.19
CA THR A 161 20.60 4.29 -8.79
C THR A 161 21.74 3.29 -8.53
N ASP A 162 22.18 3.19 -7.27
CA ASP A 162 23.28 2.30 -6.87
C ASP A 162 22.98 0.82 -7.12
N ARG A 163 21.79 0.32 -6.77
CA ARG A 163 21.42 -1.10 -6.93
C ARG A 163 20.60 -1.38 -8.20
N LEU A 164 20.43 -0.37 -9.05
CA LEU A 164 19.75 -0.44 -10.35
C LEU A 164 18.33 -1.05 -10.24
N ALA A 165 18.17 -2.31 -10.65
CA ALA A 165 16.89 -2.99 -10.62
C ALA A 165 16.23 -2.96 -9.23
N LEU A 166 17.00 -3.22 -8.16
CA LEU A 166 16.49 -3.33 -6.78
C LEU A 166 15.99 -1.99 -6.21
N ASP A 167 16.55 -0.88 -6.69
CA ASP A 167 16.14 0.46 -6.28
C ASP A 167 15.05 1.06 -7.17
N SER A 168 14.84 0.49 -8.36
CA SER A 168 13.78 0.89 -9.28
C SER A 168 12.40 0.91 -8.60
N TYR A 169 11.56 1.85 -9.00
CA TYR A 169 10.17 1.90 -8.51
C TYR A 169 9.43 0.57 -8.79
N ALA A 170 9.78 -0.13 -9.87
CA ALA A 170 9.18 -1.40 -10.24
C ALA A 170 9.45 -2.49 -9.19
N TRP A 171 10.71 -2.64 -8.77
CA TRP A 171 11.09 -3.60 -7.74
C TRP A 171 10.45 -3.26 -6.41
N LYS A 172 10.63 -2.00 -5.98
CA LYS A 172 10.04 -1.48 -4.75
C LYS A 172 8.49 -1.52 -4.74
N THR A 173 7.82 -1.61 -5.89
CA THR A 173 6.36 -1.81 -5.97
C THR A 173 5.98 -3.29 -5.84
N GLY A 174 6.74 -4.20 -6.45
CA GLY A 174 6.52 -5.64 -6.34
C GLY A 174 6.71 -6.17 -4.93
N GLU A 175 7.83 -5.82 -4.27
CA GLU A 175 8.11 -6.19 -2.87
C GLU A 175 7.02 -5.62 -1.93
N ARG A 176 6.60 -4.35 -2.11
CA ARG A 176 5.52 -3.71 -1.33
C ARG A 176 4.15 -4.37 -1.48
N LEU A 177 3.93 -5.13 -2.55
CA LEU A 177 2.70 -5.87 -2.79
C LEU A 177 2.77 -7.34 -2.36
N GLY A 178 3.93 -7.80 -1.85
CA GLY A 178 4.14 -9.23 -1.57
C GLY A 178 3.93 -10.08 -2.82
N MET A 179 4.41 -9.63 -3.97
CA MET A 179 4.12 -10.22 -5.29
C MET A 179 5.40 -10.52 -6.06
N ARG A 180 5.43 -11.67 -6.76
CA ARG A 180 6.47 -11.92 -7.77
C ARG A 180 6.41 -10.84 -8.84
N HIS A 181 7.55 -10.40 -9.33
CA HIS A 181 7.62 -9.30 -10.27
C HIS A 181 8.88 -9.39 -11.15
N THR A 182 8.91 -8.65 -12.25
CA THR A 182 10.08 -8.57 -13.14
C THR A 182 10.00 -7.31 -14.01
N GLN A 183 11.15 -6.86 -14.53
CA GLN A 183 11.28 -5.64 -15.33
C GLN A 183 11.64 -6.01 -16.77
N ILE A 184 10.64 -5.97 -17.64
CA ILE A 184 10.83 -6.03 -19.10
C ILE A 184 11.24 -4.63 -19.57
N ALA A 185 12.42 -4.19 -19.15
CA ALA A 185 12.91 -2.83 -19.33
C ALA A 185 14.40 -2.77 -19.71
N ARG A 186 14.77 -1.73 -20.47
CA ARG A 186 16.17 -1.45 -20.87
C ARG A 186 16.36 0.04 -21.19
N ALA A 187 17.53 0.58 -20.84
CA ALA A 187 17.90 1.96 -21.17
C ALA A 187 17.90 2.23 -22.68
N GLY A 188 17.45 3.43 -23.08
CA GLY A 188 17.41 3.84 -24.50
C GLY A 188 16.34 3.14 -25.35
N TYR A 189 15.34 2.49 -24.74
CA TYR A 189 14.23 1.88 -25.48
C TYR A 189 13.07 2.87 -25.61
N CYS A 190 12.41 2.83 -26.77
CA CYS A 190 11.21 3.60 -27.09
C CYS A 190 9.99 2.67 -27.02
N LEU A 191 8.77 3.21 -27.06
CA LEU A 191 7.61 2.41 -27.47
C LEU A 191 7.74 2.03 -28.95
N VAL A 192 8.00 3.02 -29.81
CA VAL A 192 8.04 2.89 -31.27
C VAL A 192 9.47 2.74 -31.76
N GLY A 193 9.74 1.73 -32.59
CA GLY A 193 11.06 1.53 -33.19
C GLY A 193 11.41 2.64 -34.18
N ARG A 194 12.60 3.21 -34.05
CA ARG A 194 13.17 4.25 -34.93
C ARG A 194 14.68 4.06 -35.08
N SER A 195 15.30 4.80 -36.00
CA SER A 195 16.77 4.83 -36.07
C SER A 195 17.34 5.29 -34.72
N GLY A 196 18.28 4.51 -34.17
CA GLY A 196 18.85 4.73 -32.85
C GLY A 196 17.98 4.32 -31.64
N CYS A 197 16.72 3.90 -31.81
CA CYS A 197 15.86 3.52 -30.68
C CYS A 197 15.11 2.20 -30.91
N THR A 198 15.31 1.24 -30.01
CA THR A 198 14.64 -0.07 -30.10
C THR A 198 13.22 0.04 -29.56
N GLY A 199 12.25 -0.42 -30.36
CA GLY A 199 10.83 -0.40 -29.99
C GLY A 199 10.46 -1.54 -29.05
N LEU A 200 10.19 -1.21 -27.79
CA LEU A 200 9.76 -2.17 -26.77
C LEU A 200 8.37 -2.76 -27.06
N SER A 201 7.52 -2.07 -27.84
CA SER A 201 6.28 -2.66 -28.36
C SER A 201 6.50 -3.94 -29.17
N ALA A 202 7.67 -4.10 -29.81
CA ALA A 202 8.08 -5.34 -30.47
C ALA A 202 8.92 -6.26 -29.55
N GLN A 203 9.90 -5.71 -28.82
CA GLN A 203 10.79 -6.52 -27.98
C GLN A 203 10.12 -7.11 -26.74
N PHE A 204 9.00 -6.55 -26.27
CA PHE A 204 8.19 -7.15 -25.21
C PHE A 204 7.68 -8.56 -25.55
N PHE A 205 7.63 -8.95 -26.83
CA PHE A 205 7.25 -10.32 -27.23
C PHE A 205 8.45 -11.26 -27.40
N ARG A 206 9.67 -10.85 -27.01
CA ARG A 206 10.92 -11.60 -27.14
C ARG A 206 11.44 -12.13 -25.81
N ASN A 207 12.18 -13.24 -25.88
CA ASN A 207 12.84 -13.87 -24.74
C ASN A 207 13.86 -12.91 -24.10
N ALA A 208 14.62 -12.20 -24.92
CA ALA A 208 15.66 -11.27 -24.50
C ALA A 208 15.43 -9.84 -25.00
N SER A 209 16.09 -8.88 -24.35
CA SER A 209 16.02 -7.48 -24.75
C SER A 209 16.56 -7.24 -26.16
N THR A 210 17.57 -8.01 -26.58
CA THR A 210 18.09 -8.11 -27.96
C THR A 210 17.66 -9.41 -28.63
N GLY A 211 17.82 -9.50 -29.95
CA GLY A 211 17.49 -10.70 -30.72
C GLY A 211 16.00 -10.89 -31.00
N SER A 212 15.68 -12.00 -31.67
CA SER A 212 14.37 -12.27 -32.31
C SER A 212 13.61 -13.47 -31.76
N GLN A 213 14.21 -14.28 -30.87
CA GLN A 213 13.54 -15.42 -30.24
C GLN A 213 12.29 -14.95 -29.47
N SER A 214 11.13 -15.51 -29.77
CA SER A 214 9.87 -15.20 -29.08
C SER A 214 9.92 -15.60 -27.60
N TRP A 215 9.27 -14.84 -26.72
CA TRP A 215 9.04 -15.28 -25.34
C TRP A 215 7.97 -16.38 -25.30
N ASP A 216 8.22 -17.39 -24.49
CA ASP A 216 7.25 -18.44 -24.19
C ASP A 216 6.28 -17.98 -23.09
N PHE A 217 5.22 -17.30 -23.52
CA PHE A 217 4.12 -16.86 -22.67
C PHE A 217 3.34 -18.00 -21.97
N SER A 218 3.71 -19.28 -22.16
CA SER A 218 3.15 -20.37 -21.36
C SER A 218 3.73 -20.43 -19.94
N ARG A 219 4.98 -19.97 -19.75
CA ARG A 219 5.80 -20.18 -18.52
C ARG A 219 5.29 -19.46 -17.27
N TYR A 220 4.62 -18.31 -17.45
CA TYR A 220 3.84 -17.66 -16.40
C TYR A 220 2.67 -16.89 -17.03
N ARG A 221 1.77 -16.35 -16.21
CA ARG A 221 0.85 -15.28 -16.62
C ARG A 221 1.03 -14.09 -15.68
N ALA A 222 1.08 -12.89 -16.22
CA ALA A 222 1.06 -11.69 -15.40
C ALA A 222 -0.38 -11.45 -14.90
N SER A 223 -0.52 -11.14 -13.61
CA SER A 223 -1.74 -10.60 -12.98
C SER A 223 -1.91 -9.12 -13.32
N ALA A 224 -0.79 -8.40 -13.46
CA ALA A 224 -0.73 -7.01 -13.89
C ALA A 224 0.43 -6.76 -14.85
N VAL A 225 0.25 -5.83 -15.79
CA VAL A 225 1.34 -5.27 -16.60
C VAL A 225 1.33 -3.75 -16.45
N VAL A 226 2.47 -3.19 -16.09
CA VAL A 226 2.63 -1.76 -15.76
C VAL A 226 3.57 -1.12 -16.77
N ILE A 227 3.08 -0.20 -17.59
CA ILE A 227 3.78 0.31 -18.77
C ILE A 227 4.15 1.78 -18.57
N ASN A 228 5.45 2.07 -18.52
CA ASN A 228 6.01 3.42 -18.43
C ASN A 228 6.98 3.62 -19.61
N LEU A 229 6.43 4.12 -20.72
CA LEU A 229 7.11 4.29 -22.00
C LEU A 229 6.69 5.60 -22.66
N GLY A 230 7.60 6.20 -23.45
CA GLY A 230 7.40 7.47 -24.15
C GLY A 230 8.46 8.52 -23.85
N THR A 231 9.37 8.28 -22.89
CA THR A 231 10.44 9.22 -22.52
C THR A 231 11.41 9.47 -23.68
N ASN A 232 11.78 8.40 -24.40
CA ASN A 232 12.78 8.42 -25.47
C ASN A 232 12.17 8.69 -26.85
N ASP A 233 10.94 8.23 -27.12
CA ASP A 233 10.24 8.34 -28.41
C ASP A 233 10.27 9.75 -29.04
N ILE A 234 10.19 10.79 -28.21
CA ILE A 234 10.22 12.19 -28.67
C ILE A 234 11.60 12.62 -29.19
N GLY A 235 12.69 12.06 -28.64
CA GLY A 235 14.05 12.29 -29.13
C GLY A 235 14.33 11.66 -30.49
N HIS A 236 13.52 10.68 -30.91
CA HIS A 236 13.63 9.97 -32.18
C HIS A 236 12.50 10.31 -33.18
N GLY A 237 11.83 11.46 -33.01
CA GLY A 237 10.86 11.98 -33.98
C GLY A 237 9.62 11.11 -34.15
N VAL A 238 9.13 10.49 -33.08
CA VAL A 238 7.83 9.79 -33.08
C VAL A 238 6.72 10.84 -32.92
N THR A 239 5.79 10.91 -33.88
CA THR A 239 4.64 11.82 -33.81
C THR A 239 3.60 11.32 -32.81
N GLY A 240 2.82 12.21 -32.20
CA GLY A 240 1.77 11.83 -31.25
C GLY A 240 0.79 10.80 -31.81
N ALA A 241 0.32 10.99 -33.05
CA ALA A 241 -0.55 10.01 -33.73
C ALA A 241 0.11 8.62 -33.91
N ALA A 242 1.40 8.57 -34.25
CA ALA A 242 2.14 7.30 -34.36
C ALA A 242 2.31 6.62 -32.99
N PHE A 243 2.63 7.41 -31.95
CA PHE A 243 2.75 6.93 -30.58
C PHE A 243 1.42 6.40 -30.03
N GLN A 244 0.32 7.14 -30.16
CA GLN A 244 -1.02 6.73 -29.74
C GLN A 244 -1.46 5.43 -30.43
N SER A 245 -1.25 5.34 -31.75
CA SER A 245 -1.56 4.14 -32.54
C SER A 245 -0.75 2.93 -32.06
N ALA A 246 0.55 3.10 -31.86
CA ALA A 246 1.42 2.05 -31.33
C ALA A 246 1.05 1.64 -29.89
N TYR A 247 0.69 2.57 -29.00
CA TYR A 247 0.32 2.26 -27.62
C TYR A 247 -1.02 1.52 -27.58
N THR A 248 -2.00 1.95 -28.39
CA THR A 248 -3.29 1.27 -28.53
C THR A 248 -3.11 -0.16 -29.05
N THR A 249 -2.23 -0.34 -30.03
CA THR A 249 -1.85 -1.65 -30.59
C THR A 249 -1.15 -2.51 -29.55
N PHE A 250 -0.19 -1.94 -28.80
CA PHE A 250 0.58 -2.66 -27.80
C PHE A 250 -0.29 -3.15 -26.62
N LEU A 251 -1.21 -2.32 -26.13
CA LEU A 251 -2.19 -2.72 -25.11
C LEU A 251 -3.08 -3.89 -25.57
N ARG A 252 -3.55 -3.86 -26.82
CA ARG A 252 -4.31 -4.97 -27.44
C ARG A 252 -3.46 -6.25 -27.49
N ASP A 253 -2.19 -6.15 -27.85
CA ASP A 253 -1.33 -7.31 -28.05
C ASP A 253 -0.82 -7.91 -26.73
N ILE A 254 -0.65 -7.09 -25.69
CA ILE A 254 -0.46 -7.58 -24.31
C ILE A 254 -1.73 -8.28 -23.81
N ARG A 255 -2.93 -7.70 -24.02
CA ARG A 255 -4.22 -8.33 -23.67
C ARG A 255 -4.36 -9.72 -24.31
N ALA A 256 -3.92 -9.88 -25.55
CA ALA A 256 -3.94 -11.16 -26.26
C ALA A 256 -2.98 -12.22 -25.67
N LYS A 257 -1.98 -11.82 -24.86
CA LYS A 257 -1.10 -12.75 -24.12
C LYS A 257 -1.54 -12.96 -22.67
N TYR A 258 -2.11 -11.94 -22.03
CA TYR A 258 -2.67 -12.04 -20.68
C TYR A 258 -4.15 -11.58 -20.64
N PRO A 259 -5.10 -12.45 -21.03
CA PRO A 259 -6.52 -12.09 -21.09
C PRO A 259 -7.07 -11.52 -19.77
N ASN A 260 -6.60 -12.04 -18.63
CA ASN A 260 -7.12 -11.70 -17.31
C ASN A 260 -6.45 -10.49 -16.63
N ALA A 261 -5.29 -10.03 -17.09
CA ALA A 261 -4.45 -9.06 -16.39
C ALA A 261 -5.08 -7.66 -16.31
N VAL A 262 -4.72 -6.88 -15.29
CA VAL A 262 -4.94 -5.42 -15.30
C VAL A 262 -3.75 -4.75 -16.00
N LEU A 263 -4.03 -3.91 -17.01
CA LEU A 263 -3.00 -3.20 -17.77
C LEU A 263 -2.98 -1.74 -17.32
N PHE A 264 -1.85 -1.27 -16.78
CA PHE A 264 -1.68 0.09 -16.29
C PHE A 264 -0.80 0.88 -17.24
N ALA A 265 -1.39 1.81 -17.99
CA ALA A 265 -0.64 2.78 -18.77
C ALA A 265 -0.28 3.97 -17.85
N VAL A 266 1.00 4.10 -17.52
CA VAL A 266 1.50 5.07 -16.54
C VAL A 266 1.86 6.38 -17.23
N GLN A 267 1.45 7.50 -16.65
CA GLN A 267 1.90 8.82 -17.10
C GLN A 267 3.42 8.96 -16.91
N THR A 268 4.16 9.12 -18.02
CA THR A 268 5.62 9.23 -18.01
C THR A 268 6.10 10.42 -17.17
N LEU A 269 7.24 10.26 -16.49
CA LEU A 269 7.77 11.27 -15.57
C LEU A 269 8.15 12.59 -16.28
N LYS A 270 8.75 12.51 -17.47
CA LYS A 270 9.00 13.68 -18.33
C LYS A 270 7.74 14.24 -19.02
N LYS A 271 6.54 13.82 -18.61
CA LYS A 271 5.22 14.28 -19.10
C LYS A 271 5.15 14.24 -20.63
N ARG A 272 5.74 13.20 -21.24
CA ARG A 272 5.72 12.94 -22.69
C ARG A 272 4.51 12.09 -23.05
N TYR A 273 3.88 12.42 -24.18
CA TYR A 273 2.74 11.70 -24.76
C TYR A 273 1.56 11.44 -23.78
N VAL A 274 1.30 12.41 -22.89
CA VAL A 274 0.29 12.30 -21.82
C VAL A 274 -1.11 12.13 -22.43
N THR A 275 -1.46 12.96 -23.41
CA THR A 275 -2.75 12.96 -24.10
C THR A 275 -2.94 11.69 -24.90
N GLU A 276 -1.92 11.29 -25.64
CA GLU A 276 -1.86 10.09 -26.48
C GLU A 276 -2.00 8.81 -25.65
N THR A 277 -1.36 8.75 -24.48
CA THR A 277 -1.47 7.61 -23.57
C THR A 277 -2.88 7.52 -22.97
N ARG A 278 -3.49 8.66 -22.56
CA ARG A 278 -4.90 8.70 -22.11
C ARG A 278 -5.85 8.28 -23.24
N ALA A 279 -5.63 8.78 -24.45
CA ALA A 279 -6.44 8.44 -25.63
C ALA A 279 -6.31 6.96 -26.03
N ALA A 280 -5.12 6.36 -25.92
CA ALA A 280 -4.91 4.93 -26.15
C ALA A 280 -5.66 4.05 -25.13
N VAL A 281 -5.64 4.43 -23.84
CA VAL A 281 -6.46 3.77 -22.81
C VAL A 281 -7.95 3.91 -23.12
N SER A 282 -8.43 5.12 -23.42
CA SER A 282 -9.83 5.36 -23.78
C SER A 282 -10.27 4.56 -25.01
N ALA A 283 -9.42 4.44 -26.03
CA ALA A 283 -9.69 3.62 -27.21
C ALA A 283 -9.78 2.11 -26.90
N ARG A 284 -8.96 1.60 -25.96
CA ARG A 284 -9.08 0.21 -25.48
C ARG A 284 -10.34 -0.01 -24.65
N ASN A 285 -10.69 0.93 -23.78
CA ASN A 285 -11.88 0.86 -22.94
C ASN A 285 -13.17 0.96 -23.77
N ALA A 286 -13.21 1.84 -24.77
CA ALA A 286 -14.30 1.92 -25.75
C ALA A 286 -14.42 0.65 -26.62
N ALA A 287 -13.30 -0.06 -26.85
CA ALA A 287 -13.27 -1.39 -27.47
C ALA A 287 -13.53 -2.55 -26.46
N GLY A 288 -14.15 -2.26 -25.31
CA GLY A 288 -14.63 -3.24 -24.33
C GLY A 288 -13.59 -3.70 -23.29
N ASP A 289 -12.34 -3.24 -23.34
CA ASP A 289 -11.26 -3.71 -22.48
C ASP A 289 -11.21 -2.98 -21.13
N ALA A 290 -12.26 -3.11 -20.32
CA ALA A 290 -12.43 -2.41 -19.03
C ALA A 290 -11.34 -2.72 -17.96
N LYS A 291 -10.38 -3.59 -18.28
CA LYS A 291 -9.18 -3.87 -17.47
C LYS A 291 -7.94 -3.06 -17.90
N VAL A 292 -8.07 -2.09 -18.81
CA VAL A 292 -7.02 -1.08 -19.05
C VAL A 292 -7.28 0.17 -18.22
N ARG A 293 -6.27 0.57 -17.44
CA ARG A 293 -6.32 1.71 -16.52
C ARG A 293 -5.21 2.71 -16.87
N TYR A 294 -5.53 3.99 -16.81
CA TYR A 294 -4.54 5.06 -16.83
C TYR A 294 -4.10 5.38 -15.40
N VAL A 295 -2.80 5.59 -15.18
CA VAL A 295 -2.26 6.00 -13.87
C VAL A 295 -1.70 7.41 -13.99
N ASP A 296 -2.38 8.36 -13.36
CA ASP A 296 -1.97 9.77 -13.31
C ASP A 296 -0.89 9.96 -12.23
N THR A 297 0.29 10.41 -12.65
CA THR A 297 1.49 10.61 -11.81
C THR A 297 1.70 12.08 -11.42
N THR A 298 0.72 12.94 -11.68
CA THR A 298 0.84 14.39 -11.47
C THR A 298 1.05 14.69 -9.98
N GLY A 299 2.12 15.42 -9.64
CA GLY A 299 2.49 15.70 -8.25
C GLY A 299 2.94 14.48 -7.44
N TRP A 300 3.35 13.38 -8.09
CA TRP A 300 3.94 12.22 -7.41
C TRP A 300 5.39 12.47 -7.02
N LEU A 301 6.17 13.04 -7.94
CA LEU A 301 7.55 13.46 -7.74
C LEU A 301 7.69 14.99 -7.87
N THR A 302 8.81 15.48 -7.35
CA THR A 302 9.23 16.87 -7.23
C THR A 302 10.56 17.02 -7.95
N ASP A 303 10.54 17.78 -9.05
CA ASP A 303 11.71 18.07 -9.88
C ASP A 303 12.88 18.60 -9.01
N GLY A 304 14.11 18.21 -9.33
CA GLY A 304 15.29 18.37 -8.48
C GLY A 304 15.34 17.34 -7.35
N ALA A 305 14.46 17.47 -6.35
CA ALA A 305 14.59 16.73 -5.08
C ALA A 305 14.45 15.19 -5.20
N ASP A 306 13.58 14.71 -6.09
CA ASP A 306 13.35 13.27 -6.30
C ASP A 306 14.14 12.68 -7.49
N TYR A 307 15.06 13.44 -8.11
CA TYR A 307 15.72 13.07 -9.37
C TYR A 307 17.24 13.20 -9.32
N GLU A 308 17.93 12.27 -10.00
CA GLU A 308 19.40 12.27 -10.11
C GLU A 308 19.87 13.18 -11.26
N ASP A 309 19.14 13.21 -12.38
CA ASP A 309 19.36 14.11 -13.53
C ASP A 309 18.42 15.35 -13.50
N GLY A 310 17.88 15.68 -12.33
CA GLY A 310 17.00 16.81 -12.08
C GLY A 310 15.53 16.65 -12.55
N ASN A 311 15.22 15.90 -13.62
CA ASN A 311 13.81 15.72 -14.05
C ASN A 311 13.47 14.45 -14.86
N GLY A 312 14.33 13.44 -14.92
CA GLY A 312 14.13 12.23 -15.72
C GLY A 312 14.24 10.92 -14.97
N HIS A 313 15.43 10.66 -14.45
CA HIS A 313 15.77 9.46 -13.71
C HIS A 313 15.60 9.76 -12.23
N PRO A 314 14.61 9.16 -11.54
CA PRO A 314 14.45 9.35 -10.12
C PRO A 314 15.69 8.88 -9.36
N ASN A 315 16.05 9.59 -8.30
CA ASN A 315 16.97 9.06 -7.30
C ASN A 315 16.26 7.98 -6.46
N GLU A 316 16.98 7.34 -5.51
CA GLU A 316 16.40 6.24 -4.71
C GLU A 316 15.16 6.69 -3.91
N THR A 317 15.17 7.93 -3.39
CA THR A 317 14.02 8.55 -2.71
C THR A 317 12.84 8.72 -3.67
N GLY A 318 13.08 9.24 -4.87
CA GLY A 318 12.06 9.39 -5.91
C GLY A 318 11.45 8.05 -6.33
N HIS A 319 12.26 7.03 -6.58
CA HIS A 319 11.74 5.68 -6.87
C HIS A 319 10.93 5.09 -5.70
N THR A 320 11.36 5.32 -4.46
CA THR A 320 10.66 4.87 -3.25
C THR A 320 9.31 5.59 -3.07
N LYS A 321 9.28 6.90 -3.32
CA LYS A 321 8.08 7.76 -3.30
C LYS A 321 7.09 7.36 -4.39
N PHE A 322 7.59 7.06 -5.60
CA PHE A 322 6.79 6.57 -6.71
C PHE A 322 6.18 5.19 -6.42
N ALA A 323 6.99 4.24 -5.93
CA ALA A 323 6.51 2.91 -5.57
C ALA A 323 5.45 2.94 -4.45
N SER A 324 5.62 3.82 -3.47
CA SER A 324 4.67 4.02 -2.37
C SER A 324 3.30 4.55 -2.84
N ARG A 325 3.26 5.28 -3.95
CA ARG A 325 2.00 5.75 -4.59
C ARG A 325 1.44 4.75 -5.61
N LEU A 326 2.31 3.99 -6.29
CA LEU A 326 1.91 3.01 -7.29
C LEU A 326 1.33 1.72 -6.69
N ALA A 327 1.91 1.22 -5.59
CA ALA A 327 1.47 -0.03 -4.97
C ALA A 327 -0.02 -0.03 -4.59
N PRO A 328 -0.59 0.99 -3.91
CA PRO A 328 -2.03 1.05 -3.65
C PRO A 328 -2.90 1.02 -4.90
N VAL A 329 -2.48 1.70 -5.98
CA VAL A 329 -3.22 1.77 -7.26
C VAL A 329 -3.28 0.40 -7.95
N ILE A 330 -2.19 -0.38 -7.87
CA ILE A 330 -2.15 -1.75 -8.42
C ILE A 330 -2.92 -2.72 -7.50
N GLY A 331 -2.66 -2.68 -6.19
CA GLY A 331 -3.31 -3.56 -5.20
C GLY A 331 -4.83 -3.47 -5.26
N ALA A 332 -5.40 -2.27 -5.17
CA ALA A 332 -6.85 -2.05 -5.24
C ALA A 332 -7.49 -2.47 -6.58
N ALA A 333 -6.68 -2.64 -7.63
CA ALA A 333 -7.14 -3.09 -8.95
C ALA A 333 -6.96 -4.60 -9.16
N LEU A 334 -5.97 -5.22 -8.51
CA LEU A 334 -5.81 -6.68 -8.44
C LEU A 334 -6.86 -7.33 -7.53
N SER A 335 -7.16 -6.71 -6.39
CA SER A 335 -8.27 -7.07 -5.47
C SER A 335 -9.65 -6.62 -5.99
N GLY A 336 -9.90 -6.82 -7.29
CA GLY A 336 -10.93 -6.11 -8.04
C GLY A 336 -12.38 -6.31 -7.57
N SER A 337 -12.95 -5.26 -6.97
CA SER A 337 -14.40 -5.01 -6.84
C SER A 337 -15.26 -6.07 -6.14
N THR A 338 -14.70 -6.81 -5.18
CA THR A 338 -15.45 -7.38 -4.04
C THR A 338 -14.48 -7.60 -2.88
N THR A 339 -14.80 -7.09 -1.68
CA THR A 339 -14.40 -7.72 -0.43
C THR A 339 -14.99 -9.14 -0.42
N PRO A 340 -14.25 -10.20 -0.04
CA PRO A 340 -13.33 -10.23 1.11
C PRO A 340 -11.91 -10.77 0.84
N SER A 341 -11.17 -10.99 1.94
CA SER A 341 -9.88 -11.71 2.05
C SER A 341 -9.93 -13.14 1.46
N ALA A 342 -8.85 -13.88 1.19
CA ALA A 342 -7.45 -13.77 1.65
C ALA A 342 -6.47 -14.21 0.51
N SER A 343 -5.14 -14.36 0.65
CA SER A 343 -4.38 -15.00 1.74
C SER A 343 -3.01 -14.35 2.02
N ALA A 344 -2.97 -13.43 2.99
CA ALA A 344 -2.09 -13.67 4.13
C ALA A 344 -2.84 -14.61 5.09
N GLU A 345 -2.13 -15.36 5.95
CA GLU A 345 -2.79 -16.07 7.05
C GLU A 345 -3.50 -15.03 7.93
N ALA A 346 -4.82 -15.15 8.08
CA ALA A 346 -5.60 -14.16 8.82
C ALA A 346 -5.15 -14.20 10.28
N ALA A 347 -4.74 -13.05 10.81
CA ALA A 347 -4.23 -12.97 12.18
C ALA A 347 -5.27 -13.56 13.15
N ALA A 348 -4.80 -14.36 14.12
CA ALA A 348 -5.65 -15.13 15.00
C ALA A 348 -6.72 -14.22 15.67
N PRO A 349 -7.94 -14.73 15.94
CA PRO A 349 -9.04 -13.90 16.43
C PRO A 349 -8.66 -12.97 17.58
N GLY A 350 -9.05 -11.71 17.45
CA GLY A 350 -8.76 -10.65 18.40
C GLY A 350 -7.35 -10.06 18.31
N GLN A 351 -6.40 -10.58 17.51
CA GLN A 351 -5.03 -10.04 17.46
C GLN A 351 -4.92 -8.85 16.48
N PRO A 352 -3.87 -8.00 16.57
CA PRO A 352 -3.59 -7.01 15.54
C PRO A 352 -3.49 -7.67 14.15
N GLY A 353 -4.19 -7.11 13.17
CA GLY A 353 -4.36 -7.69 11.83
C GLY A 353 -5.63 -8.54 11.65
N ASP A 354 -6.41 -8.79 12.71
CA ASP A 354 -7.72 -9.46 12.60
C ASP A 354 -8.70 -8.58 11.77
N PRO A 355 -9.20 -9.05 10.61
CA PRO A 355 -10.06 -8.27 9.72
C PRO A 355 -11.44 -7.95 10.32
N ASN A 356 -11.80 -8.54 11.45
CA ASN A 356 -13.05 -8.28 12.15
C ASN A 356 -12.99 -7.06 13.09
N ILE A 357 -11.80 -6.53 13.38
CA ILE A 357 -11.62 -5.37 14.26
C ILE A 357 -11.59 -4.09 13.42
N LYS A 358 -12.68 -3.31 13.48
CA LYS A 358 -12.75 -2.02 12.80
C LYS A 358 -12.21 -0.91 13.71
N PHE A 359 -11.04 -0.39 13.36
CA PHE A 359 -10.45 0.80 13.97
C PHE A 359 -11.02 2.05 13.32
N VAL A 360 -11.57 2.98 14.12
CA VAL A 360 -12.18 4.24 13.71
C VAL A 360 -11.36 5.40 14.27
N GLY A 361 -11.23 6.47 13.50
CA GLY A 361 -10.24 7.53 13.74
C GLY A 361 -8.84 7.13 13.24
N ARG A 362 -7.84 7.96 13.54
CA ARG A 362 -6.50 7.83 12.94
C ARG A 362 -5.59 6.99 13.83
N TRP A 363 -5.50 5.72 13.46
CA TRP A 363 -4.62 4.72 14.07
C TRP A 363 -3.41 4.42 13.18
N ASP A 364 -2.24 4.33 13.79
CA ASP A 364 -1.12 3.62 13.17
C ASP A 364 -1.34 2.11 13.32
N THR A 365 -1.50 1.46 12.17
CA THR A 365 -1.67 0.01 12.03
C THR A 365 -0.58 -0.60 11.15
N THR A 366 0.53 0.12 10.98
CA THR A 366 1.53 -0.10 9.91
C THR A 366 2.97 -0.05 10.40
N SER A 367 3.29 0.72 11.45
CA SER A 367 4.62 0.74 12.06
C SER A 367 4.91 -0.46 12.96
N SER A 368 3.91 -1.31 13.25
CA SER A 368 4.05 -2.56 14.00
C SER A 368 2.98 -3.57 13.61
N THR A 369 3.34 -4.86 13.64
CA THR A 369 2.44 -6.00 13.45
C THR A 369 1.80 -6.49 14.76
N THR A 370 2.19 -5.94 15.92
CA THR A 370 1.80 -6.45 17.27
C THR A 370 1.29 -5.36 18.22
N ALA A 371 1.21 -4.11 17.76
CA ALA A 371 0.81 -2.96 18.56
C ALA A 371 0.24 -1.85 17.67
N TYR A 372 -1.05 -1.52 17.82
CA TYR A 372 -1.70 -0.43 17.08
C TYR A 372 -1.97 0.77 18.00
N THR A 373 -1.68 1.98 17.50
CA THR A 373 -1.63 3.21 18.32
C THR A 373 -2.54 4.30 17.73
N PRO A 374 -3.53 4.83 18.46
CA PRO A 374 -4.26 6.03 18.06
C PRO A 374 -3.51 7.30 18.47
N TYR A 375 -3.76 8.40 17.77
CA TYR A 375 -3.09 9.67 18.07
C TYR A 375 -4.02 10.89 18.19
N TRP A 376 -5.33 10.72 18.05
CA TRP A 376 -6.31 11.81 18.07
C TRP A 376 -7.53 11.43 18.89
N ALA A 377 -8.12 12.42 19.60
CA ALA A 377 -8.96 12.17 20.77
C ALA A 377 -10.18 11.26 20.56
N GLY A 378 -10.79 11.25 19.36
CA GLY A 378 -11.97 10.43 19.06
C GLY A 378 -11.69 9.06 18.47
N ALA A 379 -10.48 8.53 18.61
CA ALA A 379 -10.14 7.21 18.08
C ALA A 379 -10.67 6.07 18.97
N TYR A 380 -11.32 5.08 18.34
CA TYR A 380 -11.88 3.89 18.99
C TYR A 380 -11.78 2.67 18.08
N TYR A 381 -12.12 1.49 18.60
CA TYR A 381 -12.34 0.30 17.76
C TYR A 381 -13.61 -0.46 18.15
N ARG A 382 -14.19 -1.16 17.17
CA ARG A 382 -15.36 -2.04 17.30
C ARG A 382 -15.04 -3.45 16.79
N VAL A 383 -15.49 -4.47 17.49
CA VAL A 383 -15.34 -5.89 17.11
C VAL A 383 -16.50 -6.71 17.70
N GLY A 384 -16.96 -7.74 16.99
CA GLY A 384 -17.83 -8.77 17.54
C GLY A 384 -17.03 -10.01 17.95
N PHE A 385 -17.44 -10.70 19.02
CA PHE A 385 -16.80 -11.93 19.49
C PHE A 385 -17.84 -12.99 19.88
N THR A 386 -17.49 -14.27 19.73
CA THR A 386 -18.28 -15.39 20.28
C THR A 386 -17.79 -15.78 21.67
N GLY A 387 -18.60 -16.53 22.40
CA GLY A 387 -18.24 -17.09 23.71
C GLY A 387 -19.01 -16.43 24.85
N ARG A 388 -18.28 -16.16 25.95
CA ARG A 388 -18.77 -15.68 27.25
C ARG A 388 -17.84 -14.66 27.90
N THR A 389 -16.54 -14.66 27.58
CA THR A 389 -15.56 -13.71 28.12
C THR A 389 -14.69 -13.04 27.07
N VAL A 390 -14.24 -11.82 27.36
CA VAL A 390 -13.24 -11.08 26.58
C VAL A 390 -12.34 -10.24 27.48
N GLN A 391 -11.05 -10.22 27.16
CA GLN A 391 -10.03 -9.44 27.88
C GLN A 391 -9.17 -8.67 26.86
N LEU A 392 -8.71 -7.47 27.21
CA LEU A 392 -7.85 -6.64 26.36
C LEU A 392 -6.37 -6.83 26.74
N LYS A 393 -5.51 -7.09 25.75
CA LYS A 393 -4.05 -6.99 25.89
C LYS A 393 -3.64 -5.52 25.74
N GLN A 394 -3.31 -4.91 26.86
CA GLN A 394 -2.97 -3.50 26.99
C GLN A 394 -1.49 -3.36 27.39
N ARG A 395 -0.68 -2.68 26.57
CA ARG A 395 0.79 -2.70 26.67
C ARG A 395 1.32 -2.07 27.97
N GLY A 396 1.08 -0.78 28.14
CA GLY A 396 1.41 -0.01 29.35
C GLY A 396 0.16 0.50 30.07
N THR A 397 0.35 1.24 31.16
CA THR A 397 -0.71 1.92 31.91
C THR A 397 -1.44 2.94 31.04
N ILE A 398 -2.78 2.88 30.98
CA ILE A 398 -3.65 3.85 30.28
C ILE A 398 -5.09 3.81 30.83
N ASP A 399 -5.77 4.95 30.74
CA ASP A 399 -7.19 5.11 31.05
C ASP A 399 -8.06 4.80 29.80
N PHE A 400 -9.10 3.97 29.92
CA PHE A 400 -10.00 3.67 28.80
C PHE A 400 -11.46 3.40 29.18
N TRP A 401 -12.33 3.48 28.19
CA TRP A 401 -13.75 3.17 28.27
C TRP A 401 -14.07 1.96 27.38
N ALA A 402 -14.87 1.02 27.89
CA ALA A 402 -15.34 -0.13 27.13
C ALA A 402 -16.85 -0.35 27.27
N ARG A 403 -17.51 -0.70 26.18
CA ARG A 403 -18.92 -1.13 26.13
C ARG A 403 -18.99 -2.58 25.63
N ILE A 404 -19.78 -3.40 26.31
CA ILE A 404 -20.17 -4.74 25.85
C ILE A 404 -21.64 -4.67 25.45
N ASP A 405 -21.95 -5.11 24.23
CA ASP A 405 -23.29 -5.07 23.63
C ASP A 405 -23.93 -3.68 23.77
N ASP A 406 -25.25 -3.63 23.97
CA ASP A 406 -25.97 -2.42 24.32
C ASP A 406 -25.86 -2.03 25.80
N GLY A 407 -25.02 -2.71 26.58
CA GLY A 407 -24.82 -2.47 28.00
C GLY A 407 -24.23 -1.09 28.35
N PRO A 408 -24.11 -0.77 29.65
CA PRO A 408 -23.50 0.47 30.11
C PRO A 408 -22.01 0.52 29.73
N VAL A 409 -21.53 1.70 29.34
CA VAL A 409 -20.10 1.91 29.10
C VAL A 409 -19.37 2.04 30.45
N LYS A 410 -18.35 1.22 30.65
CA LYS A 410 -17.58 1.15 31.90
C LYS A 410 -16.19 1.79 31.72
N PHE A 411 -15.76 2.52 32.73
CA PHE A 411 -14.41 3.08 32.83
C PHE A 411 -13.41 2.06 33.39
N TYR A 412 -12.16 2.16 32.95
CA TYR A 412 -11.00 1.40 33.41
C TYR A 412 -9.84 2.40 33.62
N ASP A 413 -9.39 2.50 34.87
CA ASP A 413 -8.50 3.54 35.42
C ASP A 413 -7.09 2.96 35.67
N ASP A 414 -6.03 3.61 35.19
CA ASP A 414 -4.60 3.21 35.36
C ASP A 414 -4.25 1.75 34.93
N VAL A 415 -5.05 1.12 34.05
CA VAL A 415 -4.95 -0.32 33.76
C VAL A 415 -3.86 -0.70 32.74
N LYS A 416 -3.32 -1.92 32.88
CA LYS A 416 -2.30 -2.53 31.99
C LYS A 416 -2.34 -4.06 32.00
N GLY A 417 -1.60 -4.69 31.08
CA GLY A 417 -1.51 -6.15 30.96
C GLY A 417 -2.77 -6.72 30.31
N THR A 418 -3.20 -7.91 30.77
CA THR A 418 -4.46 -8.51 30.31
C THR A 418 -5.61 -8.03 31.18
N VAL A 419 -6.39 -7.07 30.67
CA VAL A 419 -7.49 -6.42 31.40
C VAL A 419 -8.81 -7.14 31.11
N ASN A 420 -9.38 -7.82 32.12
CA ASN A 420 -10.64 -8.54 31.97
C ASN A 420 -11.83 -7.56 31.87
N LEU A 421 -12.51 -7.56 30.72
CA LEU A 421 -13.65 -6.67 30.45
C LEU A 421 -14.99 -7.27 30.90
N THR A 422 -15.02 -8.60 31.08
CA THR A 422 -16.19 -9.41 31.48
C THR A 422 -15.88 -10.19 32.77
N PRO A 423 -15.71 -9.52 33.93
CA PRO A 423 -15.41 -10.17 35.20
C PRO A 423 -16.56 -11.07 35.70
N THR A 424 -17.79 -10.81 35.23
CA THR A 424 -18.88 -11.79 35.24
C THR A 424 -19.03 -12.31 33.82
N ALA A 425 -19.02 -13.63 33.64
CA ALA A 425 -19.15 -14.25 32.33
C ALA A 425 -20.55 -14.01 31.74
N LEU A 426 -20.59 -13.57 30.48
CA LEU A 426 -21.81 -13.32 29.73
C LEU A 426 -22.59 -14.63 29.49
N PRO A 427 -23.86 -14.60 29.04
CA PRO A 427 -24.48 -15.75 28.38
C PRO A 427 -23.60 -16.29 27.24
N ALA A 428 -23.78 -17.55 26.83
CA ALA A 428 -23.06 -18.07 25.66
C ALA A 428 -23.70 -17.55 24.37
N GLY A 429 -22.97 -16.79 23.57
CA GLY A 429 -23.55 -16.20 22.36
C GLY A 429 -22.56 -15.48 21.44
N ARG A 430 -23.08 -14.43 20.80
CA ARG A 430 -22.36 -13.45 19.98
C ARG A 430 -22.54 -12.10 20.66
N HIS A 431 -21.42 -11.43 20.94
CA HIS A 431 -21.37 -10.16 21.64
C HIS A 431 -20.60 -9.12 20.81
N THR A 432 -20.78 -7.84 21.11
CA THR A 432 -19.97 -6.75 20.56
C THR A 432 -19.15 -6.07 21.65
N LEU A 433 -17.98 -5.57 21.26
CA LEU A 433 -17.07 -4.80 22.08
C LEU A 433 -16.73 -3.50 21.35
N GLN A 434 -16.89 -2.38 22.04
CA GLN A 434 -16.28 -1.10 21.67
C GLN A 434 -15.30 -0.67 22.76
N VAL A 435 -14.12 -0.19 22.38
CA VAL A 435 -13.15 0.43 23.30
C VAL A 435 -12.63 1.74 22.73
N ASN A 436 -12.49 2.75 23.59
CA ASN A 436 -11.75 3.98 23.30
C ASN A 436 -10.88 4.39 24.49
N TYR A 437 -9.65 4.82 24.22
CA TYR A 437 -8.76 5.38 25.23
C TYR A 437 -9.21 6.80 25.63
N GLN A 438 -8.87 7.24 26.84
CA GLN A 438 -9.19 8.59 27.31
C GLN A 438 -8.06 9.58 27.04
N VAL A 439 -8.41 10.70 26.42
CA VAL A 439 -7.53 11.86 26.25
C VAL A 439 -7.71 12.84 27.42
N VAL A 440 -6.60 13.30 27.96
CA VAL A 440 -6.50 14.33 29.00
C VAL A 440 -5.66 15.48 28.46
N ALA A 441 -6.14 16.72 28.57
CA ALA A 441 -5.45 17.93 28.09
C ALA A 441 -5.00 17.91 26.62
N GLY A 442 -5.60 17.08 25.76
CA GLY A 442 -5.27 16.97 24.33
C GLY A 442 -4.30 15.88 23.93
N SER A 443 -3.83 15.03 24.86
CA SER A 443 -3.06 13.82 24.56
C SER A 443 -3.57 12.62 25.37
N TYR A 444 -3.17 11.40 25.02
CA TYR A 444 -3.42 10.22 25.86
C TYR A 444 -2.56 10.28 27.12
N ARG A 445 -3.17 10.05 28.29
CA ARG A 445 -2.45 9.98 29.57
C ARG A 445 -1.94 8.56 29.81
N GLY A 446 -0.84 8.21 29.17
CA GLY A 446 -0.24 6.88 29.26
C GLY A 446 -0.09 6.22 27.88
N ASP A 447 -0.11 4.90 27.87
CA ASP A 447 0.26 4.08 26.71
C ASP A 447 -0.97 3.56 25.94
N ALA A 448 -1.63 4.44 25.18
CA ALA A 448 -2.78 4.07 24.34
C ALA A 448 -2.37 3.13 23.19
N VAL A 449 -2.27 1.83 23.45
CA VAL A 449 -1.78 0.83 22.50
C VAL A 449 -2.53 -0.49 22.62
N PHE A 450 -3.23 -0.85 21.55
CA PHE A 450 -3.91 -2.12 21.38
C PHE A 450 -2.93 -3.22 20.97
N GLN A 451 -2.82 -4.29 21.76
CA GLN A 451 -2.00 -5.48 21.44
C GLN A 451 -2.81 -6.75 21.18
N GLY A 452 -4.14 -6.63 21.06
CA GLY A 452 -5.03 -7.75 20.81
C GLY A 452 -6.01 -8.02 21.94
N LEU A 453 -6.83 -9.05 21.77
CA LEU A 453 -7.76 -9.57 22.76
C LEU A 453 -7.35 -10.97 23.22
N VAL A 454 -7.95 -11.41 24.33
CA VAL A 454 -8.03 -12.80 24.76
C VAL A 454 -9.51 -13.17 24.82
N LEU A 455 -9.87 -14.29 24.20
CA LEU A 455 -11.23 -14.84 24.15
C LEU A 455 -11.24 -16.24 24.80
N ASP A 456 -12.43 -16.81 25.00
CA ASP A 456 -12.56 -18.20 25.46
C ASP A 456 -11.96 -19.21 24.45
N SER A 457 -11.66 -20.43 24.91
CA SER A 457 -11.15 -21.49 24.02
C SER A 457 -12.18 -21.85 22.94
N GLY A 458 -11.77 -21.79 21.67
CA GLY A 458 -12.64 -22.01 20.51
C GLY A 458 -13.54 -20.83 20.14
N ALA A 459 -13.45 -19.70 20.86
CA ALA A 459 -14.11 -18.45 20.45
C ALA A 459 -13.41 -17.81 19.24
N THR A 460 -14.15 -16.96 18.53
CA THR A 460 -13.67 -16.23 17.34
C THR A 460 -14.31 -14.85 17.26
N THR A 461 -13.79 -14.01 16.37
CA THR A 461 -14.31 -12.66 16.10
C THR A 461 -15.22 -12.63 14.88
N PHE A 462 -16.01 -11.55 14.76
CA PHE A 462 -16.82 -11.21 13.60
C PHE A 462 -16.92 -9.70 13.45
N ALA A 463 -16.94 -9.18 12.21
CA ALA A 463 -17.22 -7.77 11.97
C ALA A 463 -18.65 -7.43 12.45
N PRO A 464 -18.83 -6.52 13.41
CA PRO A 464 -20.16 -6.10 13.87
C PRO A 464 -20.81 -5.17 12.83
N PRO A 465 -22.14 -4.97 12.89
CA PRO A 465 -22.79 -3.93 12.09
C PRO A 465 -22.14 -2.56 12.35
N ALA A 466 -21.63 -1.95 11.27
CA ALA A 466 -20.96 -0.66 11.32
C ALA A 466 -21.80 0.39 10.57
N PRO A 467 -21.84 1.64 11.05
CA PRO A 467 -22.43 2.75 10.32
C PRO A 467 -21.93 2.88 8.88
N ALA A 468 -22.84 3.25 7.98
CA ALA A 468 -22.53 3.54 6.58
C ALA A 468 -21.99 4.98 6.35
N LYS A 469 -21.90 5.79 7.42
CA LYS A 469 -21.55 7.21 7.40
C LYS A 469 -20.44 7.51 8.41
N LEU A 470 -19.51 8.41 8.08
CA LEU A 470 -18.48 8.89 9.01
C LEU A 470 -18.38 10.43 9.07
N ILE A 471 -18.19 10.97 10.28
CA ILE A 471 -18.01 12.40 10.54
C ILE A 471 -16.64 12.66 11.20
N GLU A 472 -15.75 13.43 10.56
CA GLU A 472 -14.59 14.01 11.26
C GLU A 472 -14.99 15.32 11.96
N PHE A 473 -14.61 15.48 13.23
CA PHE A 473 -14.69 16.75 13.95
C PHE A 473 -13.27 17.28 14.15
N VAL A 474 -12.94 18.42 13.55
CA VAL A 474 -11.60 19.04 13.57
C VAL A 474 -11.64 20.25 14.49
N GLY A 475 -10.77 20.32 15.50
CA GLY A 475 -10.83 21.43 16.44
C GLY A 475 -9.83 21.47 17.59
N ASP A 476 -10.14 22.33 18.55
CA ASP A 476 -9.32 22.60 19.74
C ASP A 476 -9.80 21.81 20.99
N SER A 477 -9.47 22.30 22.19
CA SER A 477 -9.90 21.75 23.49
C SER A 477 -11.42 21.58 23.65
N ILE A 478 -12.23 22.40 22.98
CA ILE A 478 -13.70 22.25 22.97
C ILE A 478 -14.09 21.00 22.19
N THR A 479 -13.37 20.66 21.12
CA THR A 479 -13.63 19.48 20.30
C THR A 479 -13.06 18.20 20.94
N VAL A 480 -12.00 18.32 21.74
CA VAL A 480 -11.50 17.24 22.62
C VAL A 480 -12.44 16.92 23.79
N GLY A 481 -13.31 17.86 24.19
CA GLY A 481 -14.11 17.73 25.41
C GLY A 481 -13.30 18.05 26.67
N THR A 482 -12.58 19.17 26.69
CA THR A 482 -11.95 19.66 27.92
C THR A 482 -13.04 20.15 28.90
N THR A 483 -12.89 19.85 30.19
CA THR A 483 -13.86 20.08 31.29
C THR A 483 -15.14 19.23 31.34
N THR A 484 -15.50 18.48 30.29
CA THR A 484 -16.63 17.53 30.36
C THR A 484 -16.23 16.17 30.95
N SER A 485 -17.18 15.53 31.63
CA SER A 485 -16.98 14.41 32.58
C SER A 485 -16.32 13.15 32.02
N GLN A 486 -16.38 12.90 30.71
CA GLN A 486 -15.79 11.73 30.04
C GLN A 486 -14.96 12.14 28.81
N ASN A 487 -14.45 13.38 28.82
CA ASN A 487 -13.70 14.01 27.74
C ASN A 487 -14.34 13.79 26.35
N ALA A 488 -13.61 13.17 25.41
CA ALA A 488 -14.07 12.97 24.04
C ALA A 488 -15.43 12.27 23.93
N ARG A 489 -15.78 11.38 24.88
CA ARG A 489 -17.05 10.64 24.87
C ARG A 489 -18.29 11.48 25.18
N THR A 490 -18.13 12.57 25.92
CA THR A 490 -19.21 13.52 26.23
C THR A 490 -19.04 14.85 25.49
N ALA A 491 -17.97 15.00 24.71
CA ALA A 491 -17.82 16.08 23.74
C ALA A 491 -18.91 16.02 22.65
N TYR A 492 -19.30 17.19 22.15
CA TYR A 492 -20.40 17.33 21.20
C TYR A 492 -20.25 16.44 19.94
N GLY A 493 -19.03 16.24 19.43
CA GLY A 493 -18.79 15.42 18.24
C GLY A 493 -19.16 13.94 18.41
N TRP A 494 -18.85 13.37 19.58
CA TRP A 494 -19.23 12.00 19.93
C TRP A 494 -20.74 11.89 20.14
N LEU A 495 -21.33 12.86 20.86
CA LEU A 495 -22.77 12.93 21.09
C LEU A 495 -23.58 13.04 19.78
N ILE A 496 -23.07 13.76 18.79
CA ILE A 496 -23.68 13.85 17.44
C ILE A 496 -23.53 12.52 16.70
N GLY A 497 -22.33 11.94 16.66
CA GLY A 497 -22.07 10.71 15.92
C GLY A 497 -22.93 9.54 16.39
N GLU A 498 -22.97 9.28 17.71
CA GLU A 498 -23.81 8.23 18.28
C GLU A 498 -25.32 8.52 18.06
N ARG A 499 -25.76 9.79 18.11
CA ARG A 499 -27.16 10.19 17.85
C ARG A 499 -27.60 9.97 16.41
N LEU A 500 -26.72 10.26 15.44
CA LEU A 500 -26.97 10.07 14.01
C LEU A 500 -26.68 8.64 13.53
N GLY A 501 -26.40 7.70 14.45
CA GLY A 501 -26.00 6.34 14.09
C GLY A 501 -24.78 6.27 13.18
N ALA A 502 -23.91 7.29 13.22
CA ALA A 502 -22.75 7.48 12.36
C ALA A 502 -21.46 7.06 13.07
N GLU A 503 -20.43 6.71 12.31
CA GLU A 503 -19.07 6.72 12.84
C GLU A 503 -18.58 8.16 12.99
N HIS A 504 -17.72 8.37 13.98
CA HIS A 504 -17.22 9.69 14.31
C HIS A 504 -15.76 9.60 14.75
N THR A 505 -15.04 10.71 14.65
CA THR A 505 -13.72 10.86 15.26
C THR A 505 -13.42 12.34 15.48
N GLN A 506 -12.66 12.66 16.52
CA GLN A 506 -12.21 14.01 16.83
C GLN A 506 -10.73 14.15 16.46
N ILE A 507 -10.44 14.83 15.36
CA ILE A 507 -9.10 15.24 14.92
C ILE A 507 -8.78 16.58 15.60
N ALA A 508 -8.62 16.51 16.92
CA ALA A 508 -8.56 17.67 17.79
C ALA A 508 -7.48 17.55 18.87
N GLN A 509 -6.96 18.69 19.32
CA GLN A 509 -5.95 18.78 20.37
C GLN A 509 -6.23 19.99 21.29
N GLY A 510 -6.00 19.81 22.60
CA GLY A 510 -6.18 20.85 23.60
C GLY A 510 -5.23 22.03 23.39
N GLY A 511 -5.76 23.27 23.51
CA GLY A 511 -4.98 24.50 23.33
C GLY A 511 -4.47 24.77 21.91
N ALA A 512 -4.82 23.95 20.92
CA ALA A 512 -4.30 24.08 19.56
C ALA A 512 -4.97 25.22 18.78
N CYS A 513 -4.22 25.80 17.85
CA CYS A 513 -4.61 26.89 16.96
C CYS A 513 -4.99 26.37 15.56
N LEU A 514 -5.59 27.23 14.75
CA LEU A 514 -5.59 27.02 13.29
C LEU A 514 -4.18 27.28 12.71
N VAL A 515 -3.60 28.42 13.08
CA VAL A 515 -2.29 28.90 12.62
C VAL A 515 -1.20 28.46 13.59
N ALA A 516 -0.11 27.89 13.06
CA ALA A 516 1.05 27.57 13.90
C ALA A 516 1.80 28.85 14.29
N ALA A 517 1.91 29.12 15.60
CA ALA A 517 2.48 30.35 16.14
C ALA A 517 3.93 30.17 16.63
N ALA A 518 4.65 31.30 16.78
CA ALA A 518 6.09 31.30 17.10
C ALA A 518 6.40 30.95 18.57
N ASP A 519 5.40 31.05 19.45
CA ASP A 519 5.45 30.63 20.86
C ASP A 519 5.17 29.12 21.07
N GLY A 520 4.88 28.40 19.99
CA GLY A 520 4.65 26.96 20.00
C GLY A 520 3.19 26.53 19.83
N CYS A 521 2.21 27.44 19.64
CA CYS A 521 0.83 27.00 19.40
C CYS A 521 0.74 26.08 18.18
N VAL A 522 0.13 24.91 18.37
CA VAL A 522 0.02 23.86 17.34
C VAL A 522 -1.00 24.26 16.28
N GLY A 523 -0.57 24.48 15.04
CA GLY A 523 -1.46 24.85 13.94
C GLY A 523 -2.08 23.66 13.22
N LEU A 524 -3.38 23.41 13.45
CA LEU A 524 -4.15 22.34 12.80
C LEU A 524 -4.22 22.46 11.27
N GLU A 525 -4.04 23.66 10.69
CA GLU A 525 -3.89 23.82 9.23
C GLU A 525 -2.77 22.89 8.69
N ARG A 526 -1.64 22.82 9.41
CA ARG A 526 -0.47 22.03 9.01
C ARG A 526 -0.61 20.56 9.36
N GLN A 527 -1.38 20.24 10.40
CA GLN A 527 -1.48 18.89 10.96
C GLN A 527 -2.73 18.12 10.53
N PHE A 528 -3.73 18.77 9.92
CA PHE A 528 -4.94 18.10 9.43
C PHE A 528 -4.63 16.93 8.46
N THR A 529 -3.52 16.96 7.72
CA THR A 529 -3.12 15.86 6.82
C THR A 529 -2.27 14.79 7.51
N LYS A 530 -2.04 14.85 8.83
CA LYS A 530 -1.12 13.96 9.56
C LYS A 530 -1.80 12.81 10.27
N LEU A 531 -1.04 11.72 10.40
CA LEU A 531 -1.39 10.55 11.21
C LEU A 531 -1.46 10.92 12.71
N ASN A 532 -0.65 11.88 13.16
CA ASN A 532 -0.45 12.26 14.56
C ASN A 532 -0.31 13.80 14.70
N PRO A 533 -0.64 14.43 15.86
CA PRO A 533 -0.44 15.86 16.14
C PRO A 533 1.03 16.34 16.23
N ASN A 534 1.95 15.66 15.55
CA ASN A 534 3.34 16.06 15.35
C ASN A 534 3.62 16.15 13.85
N ALA A 535 4.02 17.33 13.38
CA ALA A 535 4.22 17.63 11.96
C ALA A 535 5.32 16.79 11.28
N ALA A 536 6.24 16.18 12.05
CA ALA A 536 7.27 15.29 11.53
C ALA A 536 6.77 13.87 11.19
N THR A 537 5.52 13.53 11.55
CA THR A 537 4.96 12.18 11.34
C THR A 537 4.46 11.96 9.91
N PRO A 538 4.22 10.69 9.49
CA PRO A 538 3.62 10.40 8.20
C PRO A 538 2.28 11.11 7.97
N ASP A 539 1.96 11.37 6.71
CA ASP A 539 0.63 11.82 6.34
C ASP A 539 -0.42 10.72 6.61
N TRP A 540 -1.62 11.13 6.99
CA TRP A 540 -2.74 10.22 7.17
C TRP A 540 -3.17 9.62 5.83
N ASP A 541 -3.30 8.30 5.78
CA ASP A 541 -3.87 7.61 4.64
C ASP A 541 -5.39 7.78 4.62
N VAL A 542 -5.83 8.84 3.94
CA VAL A 542 -7.25 9.20 3.70
C VAL A 542 -8.07 8.11 2.98
N ASN A 543 -7.48 6.97 2.62
CA ASN A 543 -8.18 5.82 2.05
C ASN A 543 -8.64 4.80 3.11
N ARG A 544 -8.13 4.86 4.35
CA ARG A 544 -8.57 3.99 5.45
C ARG A 544 -10.03 4.20 5.86
N TYR A 545 -10.54 5.43 5.72
CA TYR A 545 -11.97 5.75 5.73
C TYR A 545 -12.24 6.98 4.87
N ARG A 546 -13.50 7.19 4.46
CA ARG A 546 -13.96 8.45 3.87
C ARG A 546 -14.90 9.13 4.86
N ALA A 547 -14.75 10.42 5.06
CA ALA A 547 -15.75 11.21 5.78
C ALA A 547 -16.88 11.65 4.84
N ASP A 548 -18.13 11.55 5.30
CA ASP A 548 -19.31 12.15 4.68
C ASP A 548 -19.52 13.60 5.13
N ALA A 549 -19.07 13.92 6.35
CA ALA A 549 -19.03 15.27 6.87
C ALA A 549 -17.71 15.57 7.58
N VAL A 550 -17.26 16.83 7.50
CA VAL A 550 -16.16 17.36 8.31
C VAL A 550 -16.61 18.65 8.98
N VAL A 551 -16.58 18.66 10.31
CA VAL A 551 -17.06 19.75 11.16
C VAL A 551 -15.86 20.45 11.78
N ILE A 552 -15.66 21.74 11.50
CA ILE A 552 -14.47 22.50 11.89
C ILE A 552 -14.83 23.54 12.95
N ASN A 553 -14.19 23.46 14.11
CA ASN A 553 -14.29 24.43 15.21
C ASN A 553 -12.86 24.80 15.67
N LEU A 554 -12.29 25.83 15.03
CA LEU A 554 -10.93 26.33 15.27
C LEU A 554 -10.92 27.87 15.26
N GLY A 555 -10.06 28.46 16.08
CA GLY A 555 -9.88 29.91 16.22
C GLY A 555 -10.03 30.46 17.63
N THR A 556 -10.41 29.63 18.60
CA THR A 556 -10.53 30.03 20.01
C THR A 556 -9.20 30.51 20.59
N ASN A 557 -8.11 29.81 20.26
CA ASN A 557 -6.78 30.04 20.83
C ASN A 557 -5.94 31.04 20.04
N ASP A 558 -6.03 31.06 18.70
CA ASP A 558 -5.22 31.87 17.77
C ASP A 558 -5.06 33.36 18.20
N VAL A 559 -6.10 33.94 18.80
CA VAL A 559 -6.11 35.32 19.31
C VAL A 559 -5.17 35.57 20.48
N GLY A 560 -4.94 34.56 21.33
CA GLY A 560 -3.95 34.62 22.42
C GLY A 560 -2.51 34.50 21.92
N HIS A 561 -2.32 33.92 20.73
CA HIS A 561 -1.03 33.66 20.10
C HIS A 561 -0.66 34.70 19.01
N GLY A 562 -1.28 35.88 19.06
CA GLY A 562 -0.94 37.02 18.20
C GLY A 562 -1.29 36.87 16.71
N VAL A 563 -2.13 35.88 16.35
CA VAL A 563 -2.46 35.58 14.95
C VAL A 563 -3.31 36.71 14.36
N SER A 564 -2.82 37.36 13.30
CA SER A 564 -3.60 38.38 12.59
C SER A 564 -4.79 37.80 11.83
N THR A 565 -5.83 38.60 11.62
CA THR A 565 -7.01 38.23 10.85
C THR A 565 -6.67 37.76 9.42
N ALA A 566 -5.67 38.38 8.79
CA ALA A 566 -5.18 37.98 7.47
C ALA A 566 -4.51 36.59 7.47
N GLN A 567 -3.64 36.31 8.45
CA GLN A 567 -3.04 34.98 8.62
C GLN A 567 -4.12 33.91 8.88
N PHE A 568 -5.08 34.22 9.75
CA PHE A 568 -6.17 33.32 10.09
C PHE A 568 -7.04 32.98 8.88
N GLN A 569 -7.51 33.99 8.13
CA GLN A 569 -8.34 33.78 6.93
C GLN A 569 -7.61 32.97 5.85
N ALA A 570 -6.32 33.24 5.63
CA ALA A 570 -5.49 32.49 4.68
C ALA A 570 -5.32 31.03 5.12
N ALA A 571 -5.11 30.77 6.41
CA ALA A 571 -5.00 29.43 6.96
C ALA A 571 -6.34 28.68 6.93
N TYR A 572 -7.48 29.34 7.19
CA TYR A 572 -8.80 28.71 7.11
C TYR A 572 -9.12 28.32 5.66
N THR A 573 -8.86 29.21 4.71
CA THR A 573 -8.95 28.95 3.26
C THR A 573 -8.01 27.80 2.84
N SER A 574 -6.88 27.61 3.53
CA SER A 574 -5.97 26.50 3.28
C SER A 574 -6.46 25.17 3.88
N LEU A 575 -6.98 25.19 5.11
CA LEU A 575 -7.60 24.03 5.75
C LEU A 575 -8.81 23.53 4.94
N LEU A 576 -9.72 24.41 4.51
CA LEU A 576 -10.87 24.06 3.68
C LEU A 576 -10.45 23.30 2.40
N ARG A 577 -9.42 23.78 1.69
CA ARG A 577 -8.86 23.09 0.52
C ARG A 577 -8.24 21.73 0.88
N LYS A 578 -7.55 21.62 2.03
CA LYS A 578 -6.99 20.35 2.52
C LYS A 578 -8.10 19.34 2.85
N VAL A 579 -9.18 19.78 3.50
CA VAL A 579 -10.36 18.95 3.79
C VAL A 579 -11.03 18.49 2.50
N ARG A 580 -11.28 19.40 1.54
CA ARG A 580 -11.86 19.07 0.23
C ARG A 580 -10.97 18.13 -0.58
N ALA A 581 -9.65 18.24 -0.49
CA ALA A 581 -8.71 17.33 -1.16
C ALA A 581 -8.69 15.93 -0.52
N ALA A 582 -8.78 15.84 0.81
CA ALA A 582 -8.86 14.56 1.53
C ALA A 582 -10.19 13.84 1.28
N TYR A 583 -11.30 14.57 1.32
CA TYR A 583 -12.65 14.04 1.20
C TYR A 583 -13.49 14.81 0.16
N PRO A 584 -13.28 14.57 -1.15
CA PRO A 584 -13.89 15.36 -2.23
C PRO A 584 -15.41 15.47 -2.19
N GLN A 585 -16.10 14.50 -1.60
CA GLN A 585 -17.56 14.44 -1.54
C GLN A 585 -18.17 14.89 -0.20
N ALA A 586 -17.35 15.17 0.84
CA ALA A 586 -17.86 15.48 2.17
C ALA A 586 -18.62 16.82 2.22
N TRP A 587 -19.59 16.93 3.12
CA TRP A 587 -20.12 18.22 3.57
C TRP A 587 -19.19 18.83 4.62
N ILE A 588 -18.70 20.03 4.36
CA ILE A 588 -17.83 20.75 5.29
C ILE A 588 -18.68 21.77 6.05
N PHE A 589 -18.61 21.74 7.38
CA PHE A 589 -19.31 22.67 8.27
C PHE A 589 -18.28 23.49 9.04
N ALA A 590 -18.07 24.75 8.63
CA ALA A 590 -17.23 25.69 9.33
C ALA A 590 -18.07 26.41 10.39
N LEU A 591 -17.87 26.08 11.66
CA LEU A 591 -18.59 26.70 12.76
C LEU A 591 -18.04 28.10 13.05
N GLU A 592 -18.93 29.03 13.42
CA GLU A 592 -18.57 30.08 14.36
C GLU A 592 -18.02 29.43 15.64
N THR A 593 -16.83 29.84 16.07
CA THR A 593 -16.30 29.39 17.37
C THR A 593 -17.18 29.92 18.48
N PHE A 594 -17.51 29.09 19.49
CA PHE A 594 -18.42 29.46 20.59
C PHE A 594 -17.94 30.63 21.49
N ARG A 595 -16.78 31.23 21.17
CA ARG A 595 -16.20 32.44 21.78
C ARG A 595 -16.18 33.65 20.84
N GLY A 596 -16.89 33.60 19.71
CA GLY A 596 -16.98 34.69 18.73
C GLY A 596 -15.63 35.10 18.12
N ARG A 597 -14.70 34.15 17.97
CA ARG A 597 -13.35 34.44 17.46
C ARG A 597 -13.28 34.23 15.96
N TYR A 598 -12.68 35.21 15.28
CA TYR A 598 -12.43 35.27 13.82
C TYR A 598 -13.65 35.02 12.92
N VAL A 599 -14.87 35.28 13.41
CA VAL A 599 -16.12 34.97 12.70
C VAL A 599 -16.16 35.54 11.27
N PRO A 600 -15.80 36.83 11.02
CA PRO A 600 -15.81 37.37 9.65
C PRO A 600 -14.75 36.75 8.74
N GLN A 601 -13.64 36.23 9.29
CA GLN A 601 -12.59 35.56 8.52
C GLN A 601 -13.00 34.14 8.15
N THR A 602 -13.63 33.41 9.07
CA THR A 602 -14.22 32.09 8.81
C THR A 602 -15.33 32.19 7.76
N GLU A 603 -16.26 33.13 7.92
CA GLU A 603 -17.35 33.35 6.98
C GLU A 603 -16.84 33.81 5.59
N ALA A 604 -15.85 34.70 5.54
CA ALA A 604 -15.23 35.11 4.27
C ALA A 604 -14.47 33.97 3.56
N ALA A 605 -13.76 33.11 4.31
CA ALA A 605 -13.10 31.93 3.76
C ALA A 605 -14.11 30.91 3.21
N VAL A 606 -15.25 30.74 3.89
CA VAL A 606 -16.37 29.93 3.39
C VAL A 606 -16.96 30.52 2.11
N ARG A 607 -17.35 31.80 2.16
CA ARG A 607 -18.00 32.49 1.04
C ARG A 607 -17.15 32.44 -0.22
N ALA A 608 -15.85 32.75 -0.12
CA ALA A 608 -14.92 32.69 -1.25
C ALA A 608 -14.77 31.28 -1.84
N ALA A 609 -14.87 30.22 -1.02
CA ALA A 609 -14.82 28.84 -1.51
C ALA A 609 -16.14 28.39 -2.17
N VAL A 610 -17.29 28.84 -1.66
CA VAL A 610 -18.61 28.60 -2.28
C VAL A 610 -18.74 29.37 -3.61
N GLU A 611 -18.33 30.63 -3.65
CA GLU A 611 -18.22 31.46 -4.87
C GLU A 611 -17.24 30.85 -5.88
N GLY A 612 -16.17 30.20 -5.39
CA GLY A 612 -15.24 29.39 -6.17
C GLY A 612 -15.79 28.02 -6.64
N GLY A 613 -17.04 27.68 -6.33
CA GLY A 613 -17.75 26.49 -6.81
C GLY A 613 -17.89 25.34 -5.82
N ASP A 614 -17.41 25.46 -4.58
CA ASP A 614 -17.60 24.42 -3.55
C ASP A 614 -19.03 24.45 -2.97
N SER A 615 -19.93 23.74 -3.65
CA SER A 615 -21.34 23.60 -3.25
C SER A 615 -21.60 22.68 -2.04
N ARG A 616 -20.56 22.09 -1.42
CA ARG A 616 -20.70 21.22 -0.22
C ARG A 616 -19.94 21.79 0.98
N LEU A 617 -20.04 23.10 1.17
CA LEU A 617 -19.47 23.85 2.27
C LEU A 617 -20.55 24.76 2.85
N SER A 618 -20.65 24.80 4.18
CA SER A 618 -21.56 25.69 4.92
C SER A 618 -20.80 26.36 6.05
N PHE A 619 -21.03 27.67 6.21
CA PHE A 619 -20.83 28.32 7.50
C PHE A 619 -21.99 27.90 8.42
N VAL A 620 -21.73 27.86 9.73
CA VAL A 620 -22.74 27.56 10.75
C VAL A 620 -22.59 28.60 11.87
N ASP A 621 -23.53 29.52 11.92
CA ASP A 621 -23.73 30.50 12.99
C ASP A 621 -23.98 29.77 14.33
N THR A 622 -23.22 30.12 15.37
CA THR A 622 -23.35 29.56 16.73
C THR A 622 -23.69 30.65 17.77
N THR A 623 -24.07 31.84 17.32
CA THR A 623 -24.46 32.96 18.16
C THR A 623 -25.66 32.58 19.05
N GLY A 624 -25.53 32.82 20.36
CA GLY A 624 -26.57 32.47 21.33
C GLY A 624 -26.81 30.95 21.48
N TRP A 625 -25.82 30.11 21.12
CA TRP A 625 -25.93 28.67 21.35
C TRP A 625 -25.71 28.27 22.81
N LEU A 626 -24.77 28.92 23.51
CA LEU A 626 -24.40 28.62 24.89
C LEU A 626 -24.63 29.83 25.80
N GLY A 627 -25.20 29.59 26.98
CA GLY A 627 -25.26 30.54 28.09
C GLY A 627 -24.16 30.31 29.12
N ALA A 628 -24.10 31.15 30.15
CA ALA A 628 -23.08 31.06 31.20
C ALA A 628 -23.12 29.73 31.99
N GLY A 629 -24.31 29.12 32.16
CA GLY A 629 -24.48 27.83 32.83
C GLY A 629 -24.05 26.60 31.99
N ASP A 630 -23.81 26.79 30.69
CA ASP A 630 -23.36 25.73 29.78
C ASP A 630 -21.82 25.58 29.73
N LEU A 631 -21.10 26.44 30.45
CA LEU A 631 -19.64 26.59 30.41
C LEU A 631 -19.02 26.32 31.80
N THR A 632 -17.80 25.80 31.83
CA THR A 632 -17.07 25.54 33.09
C THR A 632 -16.23 26.75 33.53
N ASP A 633 -15.52 27.38 32.60
CA ASP A 633 -14.51 28.43 32.83
C ASP A 633 -14.72 29.65 31.91
N SER A 634 -15.96 29.83 31.44
CA SER A 634 -16.39 30.72 30.35
C SER A 634 -15.88 30.37 28.94
N VAL A 635 -14.99 29.38 28.75
CA VAL A 635 -14.46 29.00 27.43
C VAL A 635 -14.92 27.59 27.04
N HIS A 636 -14.71 26.62 27.92
CA HIS A 636 -15.00 25.22 27.67
C HIS A 636 -16.45 24.88 28.07
N PRO A 637 -17.23 24.25 27.17
CA PRO A 637 -18.54 23.71 27.52
C PRO A 637 -18.42 22.60 28.57
N ASN A 638 -19.35 22.61 29.52
CA ASN A 638 -19.57 21.48 30.40
C ASN A 638 -20.47 20.43 29.71
N ASP A 639 -20.81 19.36 30.42
CA ASP A 639 -21.69 18.29 29.93
C ASP A 639 -23.04 18.79 29.37
N GLN A 640 -23.58 19.88 29.92
CA GLN A 640 -24.82 20.49 29.43
C GLN A 640 -24.56 21.28 28.14
N GLY A 641 -23.51 22.10 28.08
CA GLY A 641 -23.15 22.82 26.87
C GLY A 641 -22.85 21.91 25.68
N HIS A 642 -22.17 20.77 25.89
CA HIS A 642 -21.98 19.80 24.82
C HIS A 642 -23.26 19.11 24.35
N ARG A 643 -24.25 18.90 25.24
CA ARG A 643 -25.60 18.46 24.83
C ARG A 643 -26.27 19.53 23.97
N VAL A 644 -26.27 20.80 24.41
CA VAL A 644 -26.89 21.92 23.66
C VAL A 644 -26.25 22.11 22.28
N ILE A 645 -24.93 21.94 22.14
CA ILE A 645 -24.26 21.93 20.82
C ILE A 645 -24.77 20.75 19.98
N ALA A 646 -24.82 19.54 20.54
CA ALA A 646 -25.26 18.35 19.82
C ALA A 646 -26.75 18.44 19.40
N ASP A 647 -27.61 19.02 20.24
CA ASP A 647 -29.03 19.25 19.98
C ASP A 647 -29.25 20.20 18.80
N ARG A 648 -28.45 21.27 18.68
CA ARG A 648 -28.54 22.24 17.58
C ARG A 648 -27.81 21.79 16.31
N LEU A 649 -26.69 21.08 16.42
CA LEU A 649 -25.82 20.75 15.28
C LEU A 649 -26.14 19.41 14.60
N ALA A 650 -26.63 18.40 15.32
CA ALA A 650 -26.97 17.11 14.72
C ALA A 650 -28.01 17.24 13.58
N PRO A 651 -29.10 18.02 13.71
CA PRO A 651 -30.07 18.21 12.62
C PRO A 651 -29.48 18.89 11.39
N VAL A 652 -28.56 19.85 11.59
CA VAL A 652 -27.88 20.59 10.51
C VAL A 652 -26.96 19.67 9.69
N ILE A 653 -26.32 18.69 10.34
CA ILE A 653 -25.49 17.68 9.67
C ILE A 653 -26.38 16.63 8.97
N ALA A 654 -27.36 16.07 9.68
CA ALA A 654 -28.31 15.08 9.17
C ALA A 654 -28.96 15.51 7.84
N ALA A 655 -29.46 16.75 7.79
CA ALA A 655 -30.12 17.36 6.63
C ALA A 655 -29.22 17.50 5.37
N ARG A 656 -27.91 17.20 5.48
CA ARG A 656 -26.95 17.26 4.37
C ARG A 656 -26.34 15.91 4.01
N ILE A 657 -26.09 15.02 4.98
CA ILE A 657 -25.47 13.71 4.73
C ILE A 657 -26.47 12.56 4.56
N GLY A 658 -27.73 12.75 4.97
CA GLY A 658 -28.75 11.70 4.95
C GLY A 658 -28.46 10.60 5.98
N ALA A 659 -28.40 11.02 7.25
CA ALA A 659 -28.25 10.18 8.43
C ALA A 659 -29.37 10.52 9.43
#